data_AF-A0A955KNJ0-F1
#
_entry.id   AF-A0A955KNJ0-F1
#
_cell.length_a   1.000
_cell.length_b   1.000
_cell.length_c   1.000
_cell.angle_alpha   90.00
_cell.angle_beta   90.00
_cell.angle_gamma   90.00
#
_symmetry.space_group_name_H-M   'P 1'
#
loop_
_entity.id
_entity.type
_entity.pdbx_description
1 polymer ?
#
loop_
_entity_poly.entity_id
_entity_poly.type
_entity_poly.pdbx_seq_one_letter_code
_entity_poly.pdbx_strand_id
1 'polypeptide(L)'
;MKRIIKNFDSLATTALRRAGLTIAEAGLQAIDTERVLRDALQIKDDHLMVGGHVFDLSTYQSIYVVGFGKVACTAAYAIEQILAGKVREGAVIGVSGRVCEVVDTYTGTHPLPSPQNYTATKHIMEVAARAKKDDLVIVVVSGGGSALLCSSMSECEQGSALFESFLRSGGTIEELNVVRKHISKLKGGGLAEQLYPATVLSLIFSDVPGGELSAVASGPTYLDTTTSEDAKRIIDTYQLGSFALNETPKDQKYFERVYNVPVVTNMTALEAMQKKADELGYSASIVSATQYATIEETKELLLSESSEGKLLVMGGETKLTVPAGSAGAGGRNCQLALSVLPDINEQQLFISLASDGHDNSPAAGALADVSLRNVATLSGLSIEQYTEAYDSYSFFSAVAGQIETGVLESNVSDLMLLVTANTASTTSAITDVTAAVVLDSRGAATISVTVHCGEHTGVFSVPSGASTGTHEVVALPAKKAVAIITKKIAPALRGMRIGDQSAIDARLHELDGTANFSNIGGNVALGVSAACTVAAAASYGIPVWQHIADLFGHKSQAIAPRLFVNVINGGKHATYGSAIQEHQIIVDTDDVAAAFTTVKNIHRALYDELSKHYPAKKITLGDEGGYVIPSTTIEEPFIHLQAAIAAAQPTVPVWLGADIAASSFYAHNQYALEPKTKLPVTGLLERYRALHTAIPNLKTVEDPFHEQDFSAFAAYKHEHPDVLVIGDDLTTTSVVRLEEAIAAQSINALIIKPNQIGTVTDTLRTMELAYANNIQCIVSHRSGETEDTFIADLAFGTKAFGLKAGAPSRPERVAKYNRLLAIYKQQ
;
A
#
# COMPACT_ATOMS: atom_id res chain seq x y z
N MET A 1 3.05 15.54 -10.09
CA MET A 1 3.92 14.81 -11.05
C MET A 1 3.27 13.45 -11.28
N LYS A 2 3.24 12.94 -12.52
CA LYS A 2 2.62 11.64 -12.83
C LYS A 2 3.52 10.52 -12.27
N ARG A 3 2.96 9.59 -11.49
CA ARG A 3 3.69 8.42 -10.98
C ARG A 3 3.92 7.41 -12.10
N ILE A 4 5.11 6.81 -12.13
CA ILE A 4 5.51 5.73 -13.03
C ILE A 4 4.99 4.39 -12.48
N ILE A 5 5.16 4.14 -11.18
CA ILE A 5 4.56 2.99 -10.50
C ILE A 5 3.06 3.24 -10.33
N LYS A 6 2.24 2.53 -11.11
CA LYS A 6 0.78 2.71 -11.20
C LYS A 6 0.07 2.22 -9.95
N ASN A 7 0.54 1.14 -9.36
CA ASN A 7 -0.03 0.53 -8.16
C ASN A 7 0.70 0.99 -6.86
N PHE A 8 1.30 2.19 -6.88
CA PHE A 8 2.08 2.71 -5.76
C PHE A 8 1.27 2.78 -4.46
N ASP A 9 0.07 3.38 -4.47
CA ASP A 9 -0.70 3.57 -3.22
C ASP A 9 -1.22 2.25 -2.65
N SER A 10 -1.49 1.26 -3.50
CA SER A 10 -1.85 -0.09 -3.05
C SER A 10 -0.67 -0.84 -2.43
N LEU A 11 0.55 -0.56 -2.87
CA LEU A 11 1.76 -1.18 -2.31
C LEU A 11 2.28 -0.42 -1.08
N ALA A 12 2.13 0.91 -1.02
CA ALA A 12 2.66 1.78 0.02
C ALA A 12 1.87 1.74 1.36
N THR A 13 1.57 0.54 1.84
CA THR A 13 0.76 0.30 3.05
C THR A 13 1.51 0.47 4.36
N THR A 14 2.84 0.52 4.34
CA THR A 14 3.68 0.78 5.51
C THR A 14 4.62 1.94 5.25
N ALA A 15 5.14 2.57 6.30
CA ALA A 15 6.14 3.64 6.17
C ALA A 15 7.39 3.15 5.40
N LEU A 16 7.85 1.93 5.68
CA LEU A 16 9.00 1.33 5.01
C LEU A 16 8.72 1.07 3.52
N ARG A 17 7.55 0.51 3.17
CA ARG A 17 7.11 0.34 1.77
C ARG A 17 7.04 1.67 1.04
N ARG A 18 6.45 2.69 1.67
CA ARG A 18 6.35 4.03 1.10
C ARG A 18 7.73 4.62 0.83
N ALA A 19 8.67 4.48 1.75
CA ALA A 19 10.05 4.94 1.56
C ALA A 19 10.72 4.21 0.38
N GLY A 20 10.72 2.87 0.39
CA GLY A 20 11.34 2.06 -0.68
C GLY A 20 10.74 2.34 -2.06
N LEU A 21 9.42 2.41 -2.16
CA LEU A 21 8.73 2.74 -3.42
C LEU A 21 9.01 4.17 -3.88
N THR A 22 9.11 5.14 -2.96
CA THR A 22 9.47 6.52 -3.30
C THR A 22 10.89 6.60 -3.87
N ILE A 23 11.81 5.80 -3.33
CA ILE A 23 13.20 5.72 -3.79
C ILE A 23 13.28 5.05 -5.15
N ALA A 24 12.60 3.91 -5.34
CA ALA A 24 12.47 3.24 -6.63
C ALA A 24 11.89 4.16 -7.72
N GLU A 25 10.81 4.87 -7.39
CA GLU A 25 10.16 5.85 -8.26
C GLU A 25 11.13 7.00 -8.64
N ALA A 26 11.99 7.45 -7.73
CA ALA A 26 13.01 8.45 -8.05
C ALA A 26 14.03 7.95 -9.07
N GLY A 27 14.46 6.69 -8.96
CA GLY A 27 15.34 6.04 -9.95
C GLY A 27 14.70 5.97 -11.33
N LEU A 28 13.45 5.51 -11.42
CA LEU A 28 12.68 5.44 -12.67
C LEU A 28 12.43 6.83 -13.29
N GLN A 29 12.15 7.83 -12.46
CA GLN A 29 11.93 9.19 -12.94
C GLN A 29 13.21 9.87 -13.44
N ALA A 30 14.37 9.51 -12.88
CA ALA A 30 15.66 10.08 -13.26
C ALA A 30 16.17 9.57 -14.62
N ILE A 31 15.52 8.56 -15.19
CA ILE A 31 15.86 8.01 -16.50
C ILE A 31 14.77 8.24 -17.55
N ASP A 32 13.73 9.01 -17.21
CA ASP A 32 12.71 9.43 -18.17
C ASP A 32 13.34 10.28 -19.28
N THR A 33 13.28 9.78 -20.52
CA THR A 33 14.06 10.33 -21.64
C THR A 33 13.77 11.82 -21.88
N GLU A 34 12.49 12.23 -21.85
CA GLU A 34 12.12 13.62 -22.11
C GLU A 34 12.56 14.54 -20.98
N ARG A 35 12.35 14.13 -19.73
CA ARG A 35 12.78 14.90 -18.56
C ARG A 35 14.30 15.05 -18.56
N VAL A 36 15.02 13.96 -18.75
CA VAL A 36 16.47 13.96 -18.74
C VAL A 36 17.03 14.88 -19.81
N LEU A 37 16.48 14.88 -21.02
CA LEU A 37 16.92 15.79 -22.06
C LEU A 37 16.62 17.26 -21.73
N ARG A 38 15.47 17.57 -21.12
CA ARG A 38 15.16 18.93 -20.68
C ARG A 38 16.10 19.44 -19.59
N ASP A 39 16.54 18.54 -18.71
CA ASP A 39 17.48 18.86 -17.64
C ASP A 39 18.93 18.99 -18.17
N ALA A 40 19.31 18.12 -19.11
CA ALA A 40 20.67 18.03 -19.66
C ALA A 40 20.97 19.05 -20.78
N LEU A 41 19.97 19.42 -21.58
CA LEU A 41 20.11 20.38 -22.69
C LEU A 41 19.57 21.74 -22.24
N GLN A 42 20.45 22.62 -21.77
CA GLN A 42 20.07 23.95 -21.31
C GLN A 42 20.43 25.00 -22.36
N ILE A 43 19.46 25.81 -22.76
CA ILE A 43 19.67 26.89 -23.73
C ILE A 43 19.57 28.24 -23.03
N LYS A 44 20.59 29.07 -23.21
CA LYS A 44 20.59 30.47 -22.76
C LYS A 44 21.29 31.33 -23.80
N ASP A 45 20.61 32.40 -24.26
CA ASP A 45 21.17 33.36 -25.22
C ASP A 45 21.83 32.68 -26.45
N ASP A 46 21.12 31.73 -27.09
CA ASP A 46 21.61 30.89 -28.21
C ASP A 46 22.79 29.96 -27.90
N HIS A 47 23.20 29.82 -26.64
CA HIS A 47 24.20 28.84 -26.23
C HIS A 47 23.52 27.58 -25.70
N LEU A 48 23.79 26.44 -26.33
CA LEU A 48 23.41 25.11 -25.84
C LEU A 48 24.50 24.59 -24.90
N MET A 49 24.14 24.36 -23.64
CA MET A 49 25.00 23.81 -22.61
C MET A 49 24.61 22.36 -22.35
N VAL A 50 25.57 21.44 -22.47
CA VAL A 50 25.35 20.00 -22.29
C VAL A 50 26.66 19.30 -21.94
N GLY A 51 26.66 18.45 -20.91
CA GLY A 51 27.84 17.66 -20.52
C GLY A 51 29.12 18.46 -20.25
N GLY A 52 29.00 19.71 -19.79
CA GLY A 52 30.14 20.62 -19.59
C GLY A 52 30.65 21.30 -20.86
N HIS A 53 30.03 21.04 -22.01
CA HIS A 53 30.31 21.72 -23.27
C HIS A 53 29.32 22.84 -23.53
N VAL A 54 29.77 23.85 -24.26
CA VAL A 54 28.96 25.00 -24.69
C VAL A 54 29.05 25.11 -26.20
N PHE A 55 27.91 25.08 -26.88
CA PHE A 55 27.77 25.22 -28.31
C PHE A 55 27.03 26.52 -28.62
N ASP A 56 27.70 27.48 -29.25
CA ASP A 56 27.05 28.71 -29.74
C ASP A 56 26.25 28.38 -31.00
N LEU A 57 24.93 28.23 -30.84
CA LEU A 57 24.02 27.85 -31.91
C LEU A 57 23.97 28.88 -33.04
N SER A 58 24.35 30.14 -32.79
CA SER A 58 24.37 31.19 -33.80
C SER A 58 25.52 31.06 -34.81
N THR A 59 26.54 30.28 -34.46
CA THR A 59 27.71 30.04 -35.32
C THR A 59 27.48 28.96 -36.37
N TYR A 60 26.46 28.12 -36.19
CA TYR A 60 26.16 27.01 -37.10
C TYR A 60 25.16 27.43 -38.19
N GLN A 61 25.42 27.02 -39.44
CA GLN A 61 24.49 27.30 -40.55
C GLN A 61 23.23 26.44 -40.46
N SER A 62 23.36 25.20 -39.96
CA SER A 62 22.25 24.28 -39.80
C SER A 62 22.49 23.31 -38.66
N ILE A 63 21.39 22.89 -38.03
CA ILE A 63 21.38 21.87 -36.99
C ILE A 63 20.61 20.66 -37.53
N TYR A 64 21.25 19.50 -37.56
CA TYR A 64 20.64 18.23 -37.96
C TYR A 64 20.48 17.30 -36.75
N VAL A 65 19.45 16.45 -36.78
CA VAL A 65 19.26 15.40 -35.77
C VAL A 65 19.25 14.04 -36.44
N VAL A 66 20.18 13.17 -36.06
CA VAL A 66 20.19 11.76 -36.49
C VAL A 66 20.18 10.85 -35.29
N GLY A 67 19.66 9.63 -35.39
CA GLY A 67 19.55 8.80 -34.20
C GLY A 67 19.08 7.39 -34.42
N PHE A 68 19.45 6.51 -33.50
CA PHE A 68 19.14 5.09 -33.56
C PHE A 68 19.16 4.46 -32.17
N GLY A 69 18.31 3.46 -31.99
CA GLY A 69 18.16 2.75 -30.72
C GLY A 69 16.77 2.96 -30.10
N LYS A 70 16.47 2.23 -29.03
CA LYS A 70 15.12 2.11 -28.46
C LYS A 70 14.47 3.47 -28.17
N VAL A 71 15.22 4.44 -27.65
CA VAL A 71 14.69 5.76 -27.24
C VAL A 71 14.85 6.86 -28.31
N ALA A 72 15.39 6.54 -29.48
CA ALA A 72 15.79 7.56 -30.46
C ALA A 72 14.63 8.47 -30.92
N CYS A 73 13.43 7.91 -31.14
CA CYS A 73 12.26 8.68 -31.56
C CYS A 73 11.77 9.64 -30.46
N THR A 74 11.75 9.21 -29.20
CA THR A 74 11.37 10.05 -28.06
C THR A 74 12.42 11.13 -27.77
N ALA A 75 13.70 10.79 -27.88
CA ALA A 75 14.77 11.75 -27.74
C ALA A 75 14.73 12.83 -28.83
N ALA A 76 14.50 12.44 -30.09
CA ALA A 76 14.35 13.38 -31.20
C ALA A 76 13.21 14.37 -30.98
N TYR A 77 12.05 13.87 -30.53
CA TYR A 77 10.91 14.70 -30.17
C TYR A 77 11.29 15.72 -29.09
N ALA A 78 11.93 15.29 -28.00
CA ALA A 78 12.35 16.20 -26.94
C ALA A 78 13.38 17.25 -27.40
N ILE A 79 14.37 16.84 -28.19
CA ILE A 79 15.40 17.74 -28.76
C ILE A 79 14.75 18.82 -29.63
N GLU A 80 13.78 18.46 -30.46
CA GLU A 80 13.06 19.40 -31.30
C GLU A 80 12.28 20.44 -30.48
N GLN A 81 11.60 19.99 -29.42
CA GLN A 81 10.89 20.88 -28.51
C GLN A 81 11.84 21.84 -27.77
N ILE A 82 13.02 21.36 -27.40
CA ILE A 82 14.03 22.16 -26.70
C ILE A 82 14.65 23.20 -27.64
N LEU A 83 14.96 22.81 -28.89
CA LEU A 83 15.60 23.69 -29.87
C LEU A 83 14.61 24.60 -30.64
N ALA A 84 13.30 24.46 -30.42
CA ALA A 84 12.24 25.39 -30.83
C ALA A 84 12.38 25.91 -32.28
N GLY A 85 12.45 24.99 -33.25
CA GLY A 85 12.50 25.33 -34.68
C GLY A 85 13.89 25.65 -35.23
N LYS A 86 14.97 25.51 -34.44
CA LYS A 86 16.36 25.60 -34.94
C LYS A 86 16.84 24.35 -35.67
N VAL A 87 16.15 23.21 -35.50
CA VAL A 87 16.44 21.96 -36.22
C VAL A 87 16.01 22.13 -37.67
N ARG A 88 16.93 21.88 -38.61
CA ARG A 88 16.67 22.01 -40.04
C ARG A 88 16.00 20.76 -40.62
N GLU A 89 16.50 19.60 -40.25
CA GLU A 89 16.09 18.30 -40.76
C GLU A 89 16.63 17.21 -39.83
N GLY A 90 15.97 16.06 -39.79
CA GLY A 90 16.50 14.92 -39.07
C GLY A 90 15.88 13.61 -39.53
N ALA A 91 16.52 12.50 -39.16
CA ALA A 91 15.98 11.16 -39.33
C ALA A 91 16.43 10.26 -38.18
N VAL A 92 15.50 9.55 -37.56
CA VAL A 92 15.78 8.64 -36.43
C VAL A 92 15.03 7.32 -36.52
N ILE A 93 15.62 6.25 -35.98
CA ILE A 93 14.98 4.93 -35.91
C ILE A 93 14.92 4.38 -34.49
N GLY A 94 13.72 4.00 -34.04
CA GLY A 94 13.46 3.37 -32.75
C GLY A 94 12.60 2.11 -32.84
N VAL A 95 12.22 1.56 -31.70
CA VAL A 95 11.26 0.42 -31.60
C VAL A 95 9.81 0.89 -31.44
N SER A 96 9.63 2.14 -30.99
CA SER A 96 8.38 2.88 -31.00
C SER A 96 8.55 4.14 -31.86
N GLY A 97 7.47 4.55 -32.54
CA GLY A 97 7.43 5.78 -33.33
C GLY A 97 6.90 6.95 -32.50
N ARG A 98 7.27 8.17 -32.88
CA ARG A 98 6.76 9.41 -32.26
C ARG A 98 6.61 10.50 -33.31
N VAL A 99 5.59 11.33 -33.20
CA VAL A 99 5.38 12.41 -34.18
C VAL A 99 6.25 13.61 -33.80
N CYS A 100 7.14 13.98 -34.71
CA CYS A 100 7.98 15.18 -34.68
C CYS A 100 7.52 16.15 -35.77
N GLU A 101 7.89 17.43 -35.70
CA GLU A 101 7.50 18.42 -36.72
C GLU A 101 8.44 18.40 -37.93
N VAL A 102 9.74 18.20 -37.69
CA VAL A 102 10.84 18.31 -38.66
C VAL A 102 11.65 17.02 -38.77
N VAL A 103 11.77 16.25 -37.69
CA VAL A 103 12.59 15.03 -37.68
C VAL A 103 11.77 13.82 -38.12
N ASP A 104 12.18 13.14 -39.20
CA ASP A 104 11.52 11.91 -39.64
C ASP A 104 11.78 10.77 -38.65
N THR A 105 10.71 10.10 -38.19
CA THR A 105 10.83 8.96 -37.27
C THR A 105 10.45 7.65 -37.95
N TYR A 106 11.26 6.63 -37.76
CA TYR A 106 11.03 5.29 -38.29
C TYR A 106 10.94 4.26 -37.16
N THR A 107 10.10 3.24 -37.36
CA THR A 107 9.99 2.09 -36.47
C THR A 107 10.71 0.90 -37.10
N GLY A 108 11.70 0.36 -36.39
CA GLY A 108 12.47 -0.82 -36.80
C GLY A 108 12.24 -2.03 -35.92
N THR A 109 12.99 -3.11 -36.18
CA THR A 109 12.97 -4.35 -35.39
C THR A 109 14.22 -4.50 -34.54
N HIS A 110 14.06 -5.18 -33.40
CA HIS A 110 15.10 -5.55 -32.44
C HIS A 110 14.66 -6.87 -31.76
N PRO A 111 15.54 -7.85 -31.45
CA PRO A 111 17.01 -7.78 -31.45
C PRO A 111 17.69 -8.05 -32.78
N LEU A 112 16.96 -8.52 -33.80
CA LEU A 112 17.51 -8.81 -35.12
C LEU A 112 17.31 -7.62 -36.08
N PRO A 113 18.31 -7.28 -36.90
CA PRO A 113 18.16 -6.30 -37.98
C PRO A 113 17.24 -6.82 -39.09
N SER A 114 16.57 -5.91 -39.80
CA SER A 114 15.61 -6.21 -40.86
C SER A 114 15.74 -5.27 -42.07
N PRO A 115 15.08 -5.59 -43.21
CA PRO A 115 15.01 -4.68 -44.35
C PRO A 115 14.42 -3.29 -44.00
N GLN A 116 13.51 -3.22 -43.03
CA GLN A 116 12.98 -1.94 -42.54
C GLN A 116 14.07 -1.11 -41.85
N ASN A 117 14.94 -1.74 -41.05
CA ASN A 117 16.08 -1.07 -40.42
C ASN A 117 17.02 -0.47 -41.46
N TYR A 118 17.33 -1.22 -42.53
CA TYR A 118 18.14 -0.72 -43.64
C TYR A 118 17.50 0.48 -44.33
N THR A 119 16.20 0.41 -44.62
CA THR A 119 15.47 1.49 -45.30
C THR A 119 15.52 2.79 -44.49
N ALA A 120 15.28 2.71 -43.18
CA ALA A 120 15.40 3.87 -42.28
C ALA A 120 16.86 4.36 -42.18
N THR A 121 17.82 3.45 -42.07
CA THR A 121 19.26 3.79 -42.01
C THR A 121 19.71 4.53 -43.26
N LYS A 122 19.17 4.18 -44.43
CA LYS A 122 19.43 4.90 -45.67
C LYS A 122 19.02 6.38 -45.58
N HIS A 123 17.84 6.67 -45.03
CA HIS A 123 17.39 8.04 -44.81
C HIS A 123 18.22 8.78 -43.77
N ILE A 124 18.62 8.10 -42.69
CA ILE A 124 19.58 8.64 -41.70
C ILE A 124 20.89 9.06 -42.40
N MET A 125 21.38 8.24 -43.34
CA MET A 125 22.58 8.54 -44.11
C MET A 125 22.39 9.65 -45.13
N GLU A 126 21.22 9.77 -45.74
CA GLU A 126 20.87 10.88 -46.63
C GLU A 126 20.85 12.22 -45.90
N VAL A 127 20.43 12.26 -44.63
CA VAL A 127 20.49 13.44 -43.77
C VAL A 127 21.94 13.70 -43.34
N ALA A 128 22.64 12.69 -42.82
CA ALA A 128 24.03 12.80 -42.37
C ALA A 128 24.96 13.35 -43.47
N ALA A 129 24.80 12.91 -44.72
CA ALA A 129 25.60 13.33 -45.85
C ALA A 129 25.40 14.81 -46.26
N ARG A 130 24.37 15.49 -45.75
CA ARG A 130 24.13 16.93 -46.03
C ARG A 130 24.91 17.84 -45.10
N ALA A 131 25.38 17.33 -43.95
CA ALA A 131 26.11 18.09 -42.96
C ALA A 131 27.49 18.53 -43.48
N LYS A 132 27.87 19.77 -43.16
CA LYS A 132 29.11 20.41 -43.57
C LYS A 132 29.91 20.90 -42.38
N LYS A 133 31.10 21.44 -42.65
CA LYS A 133 32.06 21.94 -41.64
C LYS A 133 31.45 22.92 -40.64
N ASP A 134 30.49 23.73 -41.08
CA ASP A 134 29.89 24.82 -40.31
C ASP A 134 28.49 24.43 -39.77
N ASP A 135 28.17 23.13 -39.74
CA ASP A 135 26.93 22.59 -39.20
C ASP A 135 27.15 21.86 -37.87
N LEU A 136 26.07 21.75 -37.09
CA LEU A 136 25.99 20.92 -35.89
C LEU A 136 25.11 19.71 -36.17
N VAL A 137 25.59 18.52 -35.84
CA VAL A 137 24.81 17.28 -35.93
C VAL A 137 24.64 16.71 -34.54
N ILE A 138 23.40 16.66 -34.06
CA ILE A 138 23.04 16.01 -32.81
C ILE A 138 22.72 14.56 -33.12
N VAL A 139 23.51 13.64 -32.55
CA VAL A 139 23.37 12.19 -32.75
C VAL A 139 22.77 11.59 -31.50
N VAL A 140 21.62 10.94 -31.59
CA VAL A 140 21.06 10.15 -30.49
C VAL A 140 21.52 8.70 -30.61
N VAL A 141 22.23 8.21 -29.60
CA VAL A 141 22.73 6.83 -29.55
C VAL A 141 22.12 6.13 -28.35
N SER A 142 21.43 5.01 -28.56
CA SER A 142 20.84 4.25 -27.46
C SER A 142 20.88 2.74 -27.65
N GLY A 143 20.57 2.01 -26.58
CA GLY A 143 20.43 0.56 -26.55
C GLY A 143 19.63 -0.01 -27.72
N GLY A 144 20.02 -1.17 -28.22
CA GLY A 144 19.46 -1.79 -29.43
C GLY A 144 19.91 -1.16 -30.76
N GLY A 145 20.67 -0.06 -30.73
CA GLY A 145 21.20 0.61 -31.92
C GLY A 145 22.03 -0.30 -32.83
N SER A 146 22.70 -1.33 -32.30
CA SER A 146 23.52 -2.25 -33.11
C SER A 146 22.69 -3.03 -34.15
N ALA A 147 21.44 -3.36 -33.83
CA ALA A 147 20.49 -3.98 -34.75
C ALA A 147 19.73 -2.93 -35.56
N LEU A 148 19.39 -1.80 -34.94
CA LEU A 148 18.58 -0.76 -35.56
C LEU A 148 19.30 0.01 -36.68
N LEU A 149 20.63 0.14 -36.58
CA LEU A 149 21.48 0.85 -37.53
C LEU A 149 22.23 -0.15 -38.43
N CYS A 150 21.69 -0.46 -39.61
CA CYS A 150 22.38 -1.31 -40.61
C CYS A 150 22.50 -0.61 -41.97
N SER A 151 23.74 -0.45 -42.44
CA SER A 151 24.09 0.41 -43.58
C SER A 151 23.84 -0.22 -44.95
N SER A 152 23.66 -1.54 -45.00
CA SER A 152 23.37 -2.29 -46.22
C SER A 152 22.60 -3.57 -45.89
N MET A 153 21.87 -4.12 -46.88
CA MET A 153 21.21 -5.42 -46.72
C MET A 153 22.19 -6.53 -46.33
N SER A 154 23.40 -6.50 -46.90
CA SER A 154 24.47 -7.47 -46.54
C SER A 154 24.90 -7.33 -45.08
N GLU A 155 24.96 -6.12 -44.52
CA GLU A 155 25.23 -5.93 -43.08
C GLU A 155 24.08 -6.49 -42.23
N CYS A 156 22.82 -6.24 -42.61
CA CYS A 156 21.68 -6.74 -41.83
C CYS A 156 21.66 -8.29 -41.84
N GLU A 157 21.87 -8.93 -43.00
CA GLU A 157 21.95 -10.40 -43.13
C GLU A 157 23.10 -10.99 -42.31
N GLN A 158 24.30 -10.42 -42.42
CA GLN A 158 25.47 -10.85 -41.64
C GLN A 158 25.27 -10.62 -40.14
N GLY A 159 24.63 -9.51 -39.74
CA GLY A 159 24.31 -9.21 -38.35
C GLY A 159 23.36 -10.21 -37.73
N SER A 160 22.32 -10.63 -38.48
CA SER A 160 21.40 -11.68 -38.04
C SER A 160 22.10 -13.03 -37.92
N ALA A 161 22.86 -13.44 -38.94
CA ALA A 161 23.62 -14.69 -38.92
C ALA A 161 24.66 -14.72 -37.78
N LEU A 162 25.35 -13.60 -37.55
CA LEU A 162 26.29 -13.45 -36.44
C LEU A 162 25.57 -13.59 -35.10
N PHE A 163 24.42 -12.93 -34.90
CA PHE A 163 23.70 -13.02 -33.63
C PHE A 163 23.24 -14.47 -33.34
N GLU A 164 22.64 -15.14 -34.33
CA GLU A 164 22.17 -16.52 -34.15
C GLU A 164 23.29 -17.53 -33.89
N SER A 165 24.43 -17.38 -34.58
CA SER A 165 25.60 -18.25 -34.39
C SER A 165 26.31 -17.98 -33.06
N PHE A 166 26.44 -16.71 -32.69
CA PHE A 166 27.12 -16.30 -31.45
C PHE A 166 26.32 -16.66 -30.20
N LEU A 167 24.97 -16.68 -30.26
CA LEU A 167 24.13 -17.12 -29.13
C LEU A 167 24.48 -18.53 -28.62
N ARG A 168 25.12 -19.36 -29.46
CA ARG A 168 25.47 -20.75 -29.15
C ARG A 168 26.96 -20.95 -28.86
N SER A 169 27.77 -19.90 -28.95
CA SER A 169 29.25 -20.00 -28.91
C SER A 169 29.85 -19.88 -27.50
N GLY A 170 29.11 -19.30 -26.55
CA GLY A 170 29.61 -19.00 -25.20
C GLY A 170 30.58 -17.81 -25.15
N GLY A 171 30.68 -17.01 -26.21
CA GLY A 171 31.50 -15.79 -26.24
C GLY A 171 30.87 -14.60 -25.50
N THR A 172 31.67 -13.57 -25.29
CA THR A 172 31.29 -12.34 -24.58
C THR A 172 30.62 -11.31 -25.49
N ILE A 173 29.88 -10.35 -24.91
CA ILE A 173 29.23 -9.28 -25.67
C ILE A 173 30.26 -8.32 -26.29
N GLU A 174 31.41 -8.17 -25.63
CA GLU A 174 32.56 -7.40 -26.10
C GLU A 174 33.10 -8.02 -27.40
N GLU A 175 33.32 -9.33 -27.42
CA GLU A 175 33.78 -10.07 -28.61
C GLU A 175 32.76 -10.00 -29.75
N LEU A 176 31.46 -10.16 -29.44
CA LEU A 176 30.40 -9.97 -30.43
C LEU A 176 30.44 -8.55 -31.03
N ASN A 177 30.66 -7.54 -30.19
CA ASN A 177 30.74 -6.15 -30.63
C ASN A 177 31.98 -5.88 -31.50
N VAL A 178 33.12 -6.53 -31.25
CA VAL A 178 34.29 -6.45 -32.15
C VAL A 178 33.92 -6.90 -33.55
N VAL A 179 33.26 -8.06 -33.69
CA VAL A 179 32.85 -8.55 -35.01
C VAL A 179 31.79 -7.64 -35.64
N ARG A 180 30.79 -7.19 -34.87
CA ARG A 180 29.74 -6.25 -35.34
C ARG A 180 30.31 -4.96 -35.92
N LYS A 181 31.34 -4.39 -35.28
CA LYS A 181 32.01 -3.19 -35.77
C LYS A 181 32.63 -3.42 -37.14
N HIS A 182 33.25 -4.58 -37.36
CA HIS A 182 33.98 -4.89 -38.58
C HIS A 182 33.11 -5.41 -39.73
N ILE A 183 31.84 -5.77 -39.50
CA ILE A 183 30.89 -6.09 -40.59
C ILE A 183 30.04 -4.88 -41.03
N SER A 184 30.26 -3.71 -40.43
CA SER A 184 29.47 -2.50 -40.63
C SER A 184 30.31 -1.34 -41.14
N LYS A 185 29.68 -0.44 -41.91
CA LYS A 185 30.29 0.84 -42.32
C LYS A 185 30.00 1.99 -41.36
N LEU A 186 29.09 1.82 -40.40
CA LEU A 186 28.64 2.90 -39.51
C LEU A 186 29.08 2.69 -38.06
N LYS A 187 29.26 1.45 -37.63
CA LYS A 187 29.74 1.11 -36.29
C LYS A 187 31.25 1.38 -36.16
N GLY A 188 31.78 1.37 -34.93
CA GLY A 188 33.20 1.55 -34.66
C GLY A 188 33.79 2.86 -35.20
N GLY A 189 33.04 3.97 -35.13
CA GLY A 189 33.47 5.27 -35.63
C GLY A 189 33.11 5.57 -37.07
N GLY A 190 32.48 4.63 -37.79
CA GLY A 190 32.03 4.81 -39.17
C GLY A 190 31.10 6.01 -39.36
N LEU A 191 30.16 6.23 -38.44
CA LEU A 191 29.27 7.40 -38.50
C LEU A 191 30.04 8.72 -38.26
N ALA A 192 31.01 8.75 -37.34
CA ALA A 192 31.86 9.92 -37.16
C ALA A 192 32.66 10.25 -38.44
N GLU A 193 33.17 9.25 -39.15
CA GLU A 193 33.80 9.44 -40.46
C GLU A 193 32.82 10.03 -41.49
N GLN A 194 31.57 9.54 -41.55
CA GLN A 194 30.57 10.06 -42.49
C GLN A 194 30.14 11.51 -42.20
N LEU A 195 30.15 11.91 -40.93
CA LEU A 195 29.76 13.26 -40.50
C LEU A 195 30.91 14.27 -40.60
N TYR A 196 32.15 13.82 -40.80
CA TYR A 196 33.28 14.72 -40.98
C TYR A 196 33.09 15.57 -42.26
N PRO A 197 33.29 16.90 -42.22
CA PRO A 197 33.97 17.67 -41.17
C PRO A 197 33.05 18.46 -40.20
N ALA A 198 31.77 18.09 -40.06
CA ALA A 198 30.82 18.77 -39.18
C ALA A 198 31.18 18.65 -37.69
N THR A 199 30.60 19.51 -36.84
CA THR A 199 30.63 19.30 -35.39
C THR A 199 29.55 18.29 -35.01
N VAL A 200 29.91 17.28 -34.21
CA VAL A 200 29.00 16.21 -33.79
C VAL A 200 28.82 16.26 -32.28
N LEU A 201 27.58 16.42 -31.82
CA LEU A 201 27.17 16.25 -30.42
C LEU A 201 26.42 14.92 -30.32
N SER A 202 27.07 13.90 -29.77
CA SER A 202 26.47 12.57 -29.59
C SER A 202 25.92 12.42 -28.17
N LEU A 203 24.61 12.26 -28.05
CA LEU A 203 23.88 12.06 -26.80
C LEU A 203 23.70 10.55 -26.57
N ILE A 204 24.41 10.01 -25.57
CA ILE A 204 24.48 8.57 -25.31
C ILE A 204 23.51 8.17 -24.18
N PHE A 205 22.60 7.25 -24.50
CA PHE A 205 21.70 6.58 -23.55
C PHE A 205 22.17 5.15 -23.37
N SER A 206 22.89 4.89 -22.27
CA SER A 206 23.53 3.61 -22.02
C SER A 206 22.60 2.66 -21.25
N ASP A 207 22.28 1.53 -21.88
CA ASP A 207 21.69 0.36 -21.24
C ASP A 207 22.74 -0.63 -20.71
N VAL A 208 24.03 -0.36 -20.98
CA VAL A 208 25.16 -1.18 -20.54
C VAL A 208 25.53 -0.83 -19.09
N PRO A 209 25.48 -1.80 -18.15
CA PRO A 209 25.95 -1.59 -16.78
C PRO A 209 27.43 -1.22 -16.76
N GLY A 210 27.83 -0.24 -15.93
CA GLY A 210 29.24 0.11 -15.73
C GLY A 210 29.82 1.17 -16.66
N GLY A 211 29.03 1.68 -17.61
CA GLY A 211 29.38 2.91 -18.32
C GLY A 211 30.41 2.76 -19.44
N GLU A 212 30.56 1.58 -20.04
CA GLU A 212 31.32 1.38 -21.29
C GLU A 212 30.57 1.99 -22.49
N LEU A 213 30.54 3.32 -22.55
CA LEU A 213 29.74 4.09 -23.52
C LEU A 213 30.09 3.76 -24.99
N SER A 214 31.35 3.39 -25.25
CA SER A 214 31.84 3.00 -26.57
C SER A 214 31.22 1.70 -27.10
N ALA A 215 30.64 0.88 -26.22
CA ALA A 215 29.95 -0.35 -26.60
C ALA A 215 28.50 -0.09 -27.04
N VAL A 216 27.89 1.02 -26.63
CA VAL A 216 26.49 1.36 -26.95
C VAL A 216 26.34 1.51 -28.46
N ALA A 217 25.38 0.78 -29.04
CA ALA A 217 25.17 0.67 -30.48
C ALA A 217 26.43 0.28 -31.28
N SER A 218 27.40 -0.38 -30.65
CA SER A 218 28.71 -0.70 -31.22
C SER A 218 29.54 0.54 -31.62
N GLY A 219 29.40 1.64 -30.88
CA GLY A 219 30.31 2.79 -30.92
C GLY A 219 30.40 3.53 -32.25
N PRO A 220 29.30 3.94 -32.90
CA PRO A 220 29.33 4.57 -34.23
C PRO A 220 30.02 5.95 -34.24
N THR A 221 30.09 6.64 -33.10
CA THR A 221 30.76 7.94 -32.91
C THR A 221 32.04 7.85 -32.05
N TYR A 222 32.51 6.64 -31.77
CA TYR A 222 33.71 6.38 -30.97
C TYR A 222 34.83 5.82 -31.84
N LEU A 223 36.07 6.19 -31.53
CA LEU A 223 37.25 5.58 -32.14
C LEU A 223 37.32 4.11 -31.70
N ASP A 224 37.30 3.19 -32.65
CA ASP A 224 37.48 1.77 -32.39
C ASP A 224 38.97 1.40 -32.46
N THR A 225 39.48 0.78 -31.41
CA THR A 225 40.89 0.36 -31.33
C THR A 225 41.12 -1.07 -31.84
N THR A 226 40.05 -1.84 -32.04
CA THR A 226 40.15 -3.22 -32.55
C THR A 226 40.33 -3.24 -34.06
N THR A 227 40.83 -4.36 -34.60
CA THR A 227 41.16 -4.50 -36.04
C THR A 227 40.34 -5.60 -36.70
N SER A 228 40.30 -5.60 -38.04
CA SER A 228 39.65 -6.68 -38.79
C SER A 228 40.26 -8.06 -38.51
N GLU A 229 41.54 -8.10 -38.12
CA GLU A 229 42.20 -9.35 -37.74
C GLU A 229 41.73 -9.85 -36.36
N ASP A 230 41.42 -8.96 -35.42
CA ASP A 230 40.84 -9.34 -34.13
C ASP A 230 39.43 -9.90 -34.31
N ALA A 231 38.61 -9.27 -35.16
CA ALA A 231 37.29 -9.79 -35.54
C ALA A 231 37.39 -11.18 -36.18
N LYS A 232 38.35 -11.37 -37.10
CA LYS A 232 38.62 -12.67 -37.72
C LYS A 232 39.01 -13.73 -36.69
N ARG A 233 39.89 -13.39 -35.74
CA ARG A 233 40.31 -14.30 -34.66
C ARG A 233 39.12 -14.78 -33.82
N ILE A 234 38.18 -13.89 -33.51
CA ILE A 234 36.95 -14.25 -32.78
C ILE A 234 36.07 -15.19 -33.62
N ILE A 235 35.88 -14.88 -34.91
CA ILE A 235 35.13 -15.74 -35.84
C ILE A 235 35.73 -17.15 -35.90
N ASP A 236 37.05 -17.25 -36.02
CA ASP A 236 37.75 -18.53 -36.09
C ASP A 236 37.71 -19.30 -34.75
N THR A 237 37.84 -18.59 -33.63
CA THR A 237 37.80 -19.17 -32.27
C THR A 237 36.47 -19.86 -32.00
N TYR A 238 35.37 -19.22 -32.38
CA TYR A 238 34.01 -19.72 -32.14
C TYR A 238 33.38 -20.42 -33.35
N GLN A 239 34.12 -20.58 -34.45
CA GLN A 239 33.65 -21.23 -35.69
C GLN A 239 32.34 -20.64 -36.23
N LEU A 240 32.22 -19.30 -36.23
CA LEU A 240 30.96 -18.59 -36.49
C LEU A 240 30.53 -18.56 -37.97
N GLY A 241 31.36 -19.07 -38.88
CA GLY A 241 31.12 -19.03 -40.32
C GLY A 241 31.98 -18.00 -41.04
N SER A 242 31.52 -17.49 -42.18
CA SER A 242 32.26 -16.54 -43.02
C SER A 242 31.55 -15.19 -43.05
N PHE A 243 32.31 -14.12 -42.77
CA PHE A 243 31.82 -12.74 -42.75
C PHE A 243 32.74 -11.84 -43.59
N ALA A 244 32.15 -10.86 -44.27
CA ALA A 244 32.86 -9.83 -45.01
C ALA A 244 33.29 -8.72 -44.04
N LEU A 245 34.56 -8.76 -43.64
CA LEU A 245 35.15 -7.81 -42.70
C LEU A 245 35.69 -6.57 -43.42
N ASN A 246 35.48 -5.41 -42.80
CA ASN A 246 36.02 -4.10 -43.16
C ASN A 246 36.81 -3.57 -41.97
N GLU A 247 37.85 -2.79 -42.21
CA GLU A 247 38.56 -2.08 -41.15
C GLU A 247 37.78 -0.83 -40.72
N THR A 248 37.74 -0.55 -39.42
CA THR A 248 37.04 0.63 -38.88
C THR A 248 37.94 1.87 -38.93
N PRO A 249 37.38 3.10 -38.95
CA PRO A 249 38.17 4.33 -39.07
C PRO A 249 39.15 4.50 -37.90
N LYS A 250 40.44 4.66 -38.23
CA LYS A 250 41.53 4.87 -37.26
C LYS A 250 42.13 6.27 -37.26
N ASP A 251 41.77 7.11 -38.22
CA ASP A 251 42.29 8.47 -38.34
C ASP A 251 41.63 9.39 -37.29
N GLN A 252 42.44 9.97 -36.41
CA GLN A 252 41.98 10.81 -35.31
C GLN A 252 41.17 12.02 -35.77
N LYS A 253 41.41 12.53 -36.99
CA LYS A 253 40.73 13.72 -37.53
C LYS A 253 39.21 13.61 -37.52
N TYR A 254 38.67 12.40 -37.65
CA TYR A 254 37.22 12.15 -37.67
C TYR A 254 36.58 12.36 -36.30
N PHE A 255 37.37 12.32 -35.22
CA PHE A 255 36.90 12.39 -33.84
C PHE A 255 37.21 13.73 -33.17
N GLU A 256 38.02 14.60 -33.79
CA GLU A 256 38.44 15.90 -33.24
C GLU A 256 37.27 16.85 -32.94
N ARG A 257 36.15 16.71 -33.67
CA ARG A 257 34.94 17.54 -33.52
C ARG A 257 33.74 16.74 -33.01
N VAL A 258 33.99 15.60 -32.39
CA VAL A 258 32.95 14.70 -31.86
C VAL A 258 32.93 14.78 -30.34
N TYR A 259 31.79 15.18 -29.80
CA TYR A 259 31.53 15.32 -28.37
C TYR A 259 30.54 14.25 -27.95
N ASN A 260 31.00 13.17 -27.34
CA ASN A 260 30.13 12.12 -26.82
C ASN A 260 29.76 12.43 -25.36
N VAL A 261 28.49 12.75 -25.12
CA VAL A 261 27.95 13.10 -23.81
C VAL A 261 26.99 12.01 -23.33
N PRO A 262 27.29 11.31 -22.21
CA PRO A 262 26.32 10.44 -21.57
C PRO A 262 25.18 11.26 -20.98
N VAL A 263 23.95 10.94 -21.34
CA VAL A 263 22.75 11.63 -20.83
C VAL A 263 21.99 10.73 -19.85
N VAL A 264 21.92 9.44 -20.13
CA VAL A 264 21.29 8.44 -19.26
C VAL A 264 22.24 7.26 -19.09
N THR A 265 22.44 6.86 -17.83
CA THR A 265 23.12 5.62 -17.44
C THR A 265 22.38 4.97 -16.29
N ASN A 266 22.70 3.72 -15.96
CA ASN A 266 22.19 3.11 -14.75
C ASN A 266 22.65 3.86 -13.48
N MET A 267 23.82 4.50 -13.53
CA MET A 267 24.29 5.35 -12.44
C MET A 267 23.39 6.56 -12.20
N THR A 268 22.82 7.14 -13.26
CA THR A 268 21.82 8.21 -13.15
C THR A 268 20.63 7.79 -12.28
N ALA A 269 20.13 6.56 -12.45
CA ALA A 269 19.06 6.03 -11.61
C ALA A 269 19.53 5.80 -10.16
N LEU A 270 20.69 5.16 -9.98
CA LEU A 270 21.22 4.80 -8.66
C LEU A 270 21.56 6.03 -7.81
N GLU A 271 22.15 7.07 -8.40
CA GLU A 271 22.42 8.35 -7.73
C GLU A 271 21.12 9.07 -7.34
N ALA A 272 20.10 9.03 -8.18
CA ALA A 272 18.79 9.60 -7.86
C ALA A 272 18.10 8.85 -6.72
N MET A 273 18.22 7.52 -6.70
CA MET A 273 17.75 6.68 -5.59
C MET A 273 18.50 7.01 -4.30
N GLN A 274 19.83 7.12 -4.36
CA GLN A 274 20.67 7.48 -3.21
C GLN A 274 20.30 8.86 -2.67
N LYS A 275 20.21 9.88 -3.54
CA LYS A 275 19.80 11.23 -3.14
C LYS A 275 18.40 11.24 -2.51
N LYS A 276 17.45 10.49 -3.08
CA LYS A 276 16.09 10.41 -2.51
C LYS A 276 16.10 9.72 -1.15
N ALA A 277 16.94 8.71 -0.97
CA ALA A 277 17.12 8.04 0.30
C ALA A 277 17.71 8.98 1.37
N ASP A 278 18.72 9.79 1.01
CA ASP A 278 19.30 10.80 1.90
C ASP A 278 18.26 11.85 2.32
N GLU A 279 17.42 12.32 1.38
CA GLU A 279 16.29 13.23 1.65
C GLU A 279 15.25 12.63 2.62
N LEU A 280 15.13 11.29 2.65
CA LEU A 280 14.24 10.54 3.55
C LEU A 280 14.93 10.12 4.86
N GLY A 281 16.19 10.49 5.07
CA GLY A 281 16.93 10.20 6.31
C GLY A 281 17.56 8.81 6.41
N TYR A 282 17.76 8.13 5.26
CA TYR A 282 18.51 6.87 5.19
C TYR A 282 19.96 7.12 4.80
N SER A 283 20.90 6.35 5.36
CA SER A 283 22.28 6.34 4.89
C SER A 283 22.39 5.41 3.69
N ALA A 284 22.40 5.96 2.47
CA ALA A 284 22.36 5.16 1.25
C ALA A 284 23.76 4.88 0.67
N SER A 285 23.98 3.64 0.24
CA SER A 285 25.20 3.21 -0.45
C SER A 285 24.88 2.43 -1.71
N ILE A 286 25.54 2.78 -2.81
CA ILE A 286 25.52 2.00 -4.05
C ILE A 286 26.50 0.83 -3.88
N VAL A 287 25.98 -0.39 -3.78
CA VAL A 287 26.77 -1.61 -3.55
C VAL A 287 27.45 -2.08 -4.83
N SER A 288 26.74 -2.02 -5.94
CA SER A 288 27.26 -2.37 -7.27
C SER A 288 26.46 -1.67 -8.36
N ALA A 289 27.14 -1.20 -9.39
CA ALA A 289 26.57 -0.61 -10.59
C ALA A 289 26.70 -1.53 -11.81
N THR A 290 27.28 -2.72 -11.63
CA THR A 290 27.62 -3.67 -12.69
C THR A 290 27.26 -5.09 -12.26
N GLN A 291 26.20 -5.24 -11.45
CA GLN A 291 25.86 -6.55 -10.91
C GLN A 291 25.57 -7.52 -12.06
N TYR A 292 26.29 -8.64 -12.10
CA TYR A 292 26.10 -9.69 -13.11
C TYR A 292 26.41 -11.08 -12.56
N ALA A 293 25.61 -11.49 -11.57
CA ALA A 293 25.79 -12.70 -10.76
C ALA A 293 24.49 -13.52 -10.71
N THR A 294 24.52 -14.73 -10.15
CA THR A 294 23.29 -15.51 -9.95
C THR A 294 22.36 -14.84 -8.93
N ILE A 295 21.13 -15.34 -8.82
CA ILE A 295 20.17 -14.88 -7.81
C ILE A 295 20.73 -15.07 -6.40
N GLU A 296 21.35 -16.22 -6.13
CA GLU A 296 21.93 -16.58 -4.83
C GLU A 296 23.10 -15.65 -4.48
N GLU A 297 24.04 -15.45 -5.41
CA GLU A 297 25.18 -14.56 -5.21
C GLU A 297 24.73 -13.10 -4.98
N THR A 298 23.72 -12.65 -5.73
CA THR A 298 23.16 -11.31 -5.58
C THR A 298 22.43 -11.14 -4.24
N LYS A 299 21.67 -12.16 -3.83
CA LYS A 299 20.99 -12.19 -2.52
C LYS A 299 21.99 -12.15 -1.38
N GLU A 300 23.02 -13.00 -1.41
CA GLU A 300 24.05 -13.05 -0.37
C GLU A 300 24.79 -11.72 -0.23
N LEU A 301 25.14 -11.08 -1.35
CA LEU A 301 25.79 -9.76 -1.34
C LEU A 301 24.91 -8.69 -0.68
N LEU A 302 23.61 -8.64 -1.02
CA LEU A 302 22.68 -7.66 -0.44
C LEU A 302 22.46 -7.89 1.05
N LEU A 303 22.26 -9.14 1.47
CA LEU A 303 21.97 -9.47 2.87
C LEU A 303 23.20 -9.30 3.76
N SER A 304 24.40 -9.66 3.28
CA SER A 304 25.66 -9.52 4.04
C SER A 304 26.08 -8.06 4.26
N GLU A 305 25.76 -7.17 3.32
CA GLU A 305 26.03 -5.73 3.42
C GLU A 305 24.95 -4.97 4.20
N SER A 306 23.88 -5.64 4.61
CA SER A 306 22.74 -5.02 5.27
C SER A 306 23.08 -4.63 6.71
N SER A 307 22.73 -3.42 7.09
CA SER A 307 22.81 -2.94 8.46
C SER A 307 21.66 -1.98 8.76
N GLU A 308 21.43 -1.74 10.04
CA GLU A 308 20.40 -0.84 10.55
C GLU A 308 20.50 0.58 9.96
N GLY A 309 19.35 1.16 9.55
CA GLY A 309 19.29 2.50 8.94
C GLY A 309 20.03 2.68 7.61
N LYS A 310 20.62 1.61 7.06
CA LYS A 310 21.32 1.62 5.77
C LYS A 310 20.32 1.29 4.66
N LEU A 311 20.45 2.00 3.56
CA LEU A 311 19.80 1.67 2.30
C LEU A 311 20.86 1.21 1.31
N LEU A 312 20.71 -0.01 0.80
CA LEU A 312 21.56 -0.54 -0.25
C LEU A 312 20.87 -0.34 -1.59
N VAL A 313 21.57 0.24 -2.55
CA VAL A 313 21.13 0.29 -3.95
C VAL A 313 22.08 -0.53 -4.80
N MET A 314 21.54 -1.24 -5.79
CA MET A 314 22.32 -2.00 -6.74
C MET A 314 21.68 -1.89 -8.13
N GLY A 315 22.53 -1.80 -9.15
CA GLY A 315 22.11 -1.85 -10.54
C GLY A 315 22.94 -2.85 -11.35
N GLY A 316 22.33 -3.43 -12.37
CA GLY A 316 22.92 -4.48 -13.20
C GLY A 316 21.86 -5.44 -13.69
N GLU A 317 22.23 -6.67 -14.03
CA GLU A 317 21.30 -7.71 -14.46
C GLU A 317 21.57 -9.03 -13.75
N THR A 318 20.58 -9.58 -13.06
CA THR A 318 20.75 -10.88 -12.39
C THR A 318 20.65 -12.03 -13.38
N LYS A 319 21.55 -13.01 -13.28
CA LYS A 319 21.53 -14.23 -14.09
C LYS A 319 20.49 -15.21 -13.54
N LEU A 320 19.49 -15.51 -14.36
CA LEU A 320 18.47 -16.52 -14.09
C LEU A 320 18.57 -17.64 -15.14
N THR A 321 18.91 -18.85 -14.70
CA THR A 321 18.90 -20.04 -15.55
C THR A 321 17.58 -20.78 -15.36
N VAL A 322 16.74 -20.82 -16.40
CA VAL A 322 15.45 -21.49 -16.37
C VAL A 322 15.58 -22.90 -16.97
N PRO A 323 15.25 -23.98 -16.23
CA PRO A 323 15.25 -25.34 -16.75
C PRO A 323 14.30 -25.50 -17.95
N ALA A 324 14.72 -26.30 -18.94
CA ALA A 324 13.90 -26.60 -20.10
C ALA A 324 12.58 -27.28 -19.67
N GLY A 325 11.45 -26.74 -20.15
CA GLY A 325 10.11 -27.24 -19.82
C GLY A 325 9.44 -26.55 -18.62
N SER A 326 10.09 -25.56 -18.00
CA SER A 326 9.45 -24.70 -16.99
C SER A 326 8.28 -23.93 -17.62
N ALA A 327 7.12 -23.95 -16.97
CA ALA A 327 5.89 -23.31 -17.45
C ALA A 327 5.46 -22.09 -16.60
N GLY A 328 6.21 -21.76 -15.55
CA GLY A 328 5.94 -20.63 -14.67
C GLY A 328 6.10 -19.28 -15.36
N ALA A 329 5.37 -18.28 -14.85
CA ALA A 329 5.46 -16.90 -15.30
C ALA A 329 6.34 -16.09 -14.34
N GLY A 330 7.19 -15.22 -14.89
CA GLY A 330 8.04 -14.32 -14.10
C GLY A 330 9.32 -13.95 -14.82
N GLY A 331 10.18 -13.23 -14.12
CA GLY A 331 11.49 -12.83 -14.61
C GLY A 331 12.51 -12.78 -13.48
N ARG A 332 13.70 -12.27 -13.79
CA ARG A 332 14.84 -12.26 -12.87
C ARG A 332 14.59 -11.40 -11.64
N ASN A 333 13.85 -10.29 -11.78
CA ASN A 333 13.56 -9.39 -10.67
C ASN A 333 12.53 -9.99 -9.70
N CYS A 334 11.43 -10.53 -10.23
CA CYS A 334 10.43 -11.26 -9.45
C CYS A 334 11.05 -12.49 -8.79
N GLN A 335 11.86 -13.25 -9.51
CA GLN A 335 12.50 -14.45 -8.94
C GLN A 335 13.50 -14.09 -7.83
N LEU A 336 14.27 -13.01 -7.98
CA LEU A 336 15.15 -12.50 -6.94
C LEU A 336 14.37 -12.02 -5.71
N ALA A 337 13.26 -11.29 -5.90
CA ALA A 337 12.41 -10.89 -4.79
C ALA A 337 11.79 -12.11 -4.07
N LEU A 338 11.40 -13.13 -4.82
CA LEU A 338 10.86 -14.38 -4.26
C LEU A 338 11.91 -15.13 -3.43
N SER A 339 13.17 -15.18 -3.89
CA SER A 339 14.25 -15.88 -3.19
C SER A 339 14.73 -15.16 -1.92
N VAL A 340 14.45 -13.86 -1.79
CA VAL A 340 14.76 -13.03 -0.61
C VAL A 340 13.71 -13.15 0.49
N LEU A 341 12.44 -13.44 0.16
CA LEU A 341 11.33 -13.52 1.13
C LEU A 341 11.59 -14.42 2.35
N PRO A 342 12.21 -15.61 2.23
CA PRO A 342 12.51 -16.45 3.39
C PRO A 342 13.50 -15.81 4.37
N ASP A 343 14.44 -15.01 3.88
CA ASP A 343 15.57 -14.48 4.66
C ASP A 343 15.35 -13.06 5.19
N ILE A 344 14.29 -12.38 4.73
CA ILE A 344 14.00 -11.00 5.14
C ILE A 344 13.40 -10.93 6.56
N ASN A 345 13.79 -9.89 7.31
CA ASN A 345 13.26 -9.62 8.66
C ASN A 345 12.27 -8.43 8.68
N GLU A 346 11.61 -8.20 9.82
CA GLU A 346 10.54 -7.20 9.98
C GLU A 346 10.96 -5.74 9.75
N GLN A 347 12.26 -5.47 9.77
CA GLN A 347 12.82 -4.14 9.56
C GLN A 347 13.28 -3.94 8.12
N GLN A 348 13.16 -4.97 7.28
CA GLN A 348 13.69 -4.96 5.92
C GLN A 348 12.59 -4.95 4.88
N LEU A 349 12.83 -4.19 3.83
CA LEU A 349 12.07 -4.21 2.60
C LEU A 349 13.04 -4.37 1.44
N PHE A 350 12.80 -5.36 0.61
CA PHE A 350 13.53 -5.54 -0.63
C PHE A 350 12.63 -5.20 -1.83
N ILE A 351 13.19 -4.52 -2.82
CA ILE A 351 12.52 -4.22 -4.09
C ILE A 351 13.51 -4.54 -5.20
N SER A 352 13.03 -5.24 -6.23
CA SER A 352 13.78 -5.50 -7.46
C SER A 352 12.86 -5.24 -8.66
N LEU A 353 13.31 -4.44 -9.63
CA LEU A 353 12.52 -4.12 -10.82
C LEU A 353 13.37 -3.84 -12.06
N ALA A 354 12.88 -4.25 -13.22
CA ALA A 354 13.40 -3.89 -14.52
C ALA A 354 13.04 -2.42 -14.84
N SER A 355 14.04 -1.62 -15.22
CA SER A 355 13.83 -0.19 -15.50
C SER A 355 13.01 0.09 -16.76
N ASP A 356 12.90 -0.89 -17.67
CA ASP A 356 12.00 -0.85 -18.82
C ASP A 356 10.55 -1.27 -18.49
N GLY A 357 10.30 -1.59 -17.22
CA GLY A 357 8.98 -1.94 -16.73
C GLY A 357 8.50 -3.34 -17.11
N HIS A 358 9.39 -4.21 -17.62
CA HIS A 358 9.03 -5.54 -18.09
C HIS A 358 10.01 -6.63 -17.62
N ASP A 359 9.64 -7.35 -16.57
CA ASP A 359 10.41 -8.48 -16.04
C ASP A 359 9.86 -9.81 -16.58
N ASN A 360 9.90 -9.99 -17.90
CA ASN A 360 9.35 -11.16 -18.63
C ASN A 360 7.90 -11.53 -18.23
N SER A 361 7.15 -10.56 -17.73
CA SER A 361 5.80 -10.68 -17.21
C SER A 361 5.11 -9.30 -17.29
N PRO A 362 3.81 -9.19 -17.02
CA PRO A 362 3.15 -7.87 -16.94
C PRO A 362 3.72 -6.94 -15.85
N ALA A 363 4.47 -7.48 -14.89
CA ALA A 363 5.12 -6.71 -13.84
C ALA A 363 6.51 -6.20 -14.26
N ALA A 364 6.90 -5.07 -13.70
CA ALA A 364 8.28 -4.59 -13.74
C ALA A 364 9.18 -5.39 -12.78
N GLY A 365 8.60 -6.05 -11.79
CA GLY A 365 9.32 -6.72 -10.71
C GLY A 365 8.42 -6.87 -9.49
N ALA A 366 9.00 -6.93 -8.30
CA ALA A 366 8.25 -7.12 -7.07
C ALA A 366 8.94 -6.50 -5.85
N LEU A 367 8.15 -6.31 -4.79
CA LEU A 367 8.65 -6.03 -3.45
C LEU A 367 8.52 -7.28 -2.57
N ALA A 368 9.42 -7.42 -1.60
CA ALA A 368 9.46 -8.50 -0.64
C ALA A 368 9.62 -7.92 0.78
N ASP A 369 8.76 -8.35 1.70
CA ASP A 369 8.84 -8.08 3.14
C ASP A 369 8.09 -9.16 3.95
N VAL A 370 8.19 -9.07 5.28
CA VAL A 370 7.55 -10.03 6.19
C VAL A 370 6.02 -10.01 6.08
N SER A 371 5.42 -8.85 5.78
CA SER A 371 3.97 -8.76 5.60
C SER A 371 3.50 -9.63 4.42
N LEU A 372 4.19 -9.61 3.28
CA LEU A 372 3.86 -10.49 2.16
C LEU A 372 4.10 -11.97 2.48
N ARG A 373 5.18 -12.29 3.21
CA ARG A 373 5.43 -13.67 3.68
C ARG A 373 4.28 -14.18 4.56
N ASN A 374 3.74 -13.33 5.43
CA ASN A 374 2.61 -13.67 6.27
C ASN A 374 1.33 -13.87 5.45
N VAL A 375 1.07 -13.00 4.47
CA VAL A 375 -0.08 -13.16 3.54
C VAL A 375 0.03 -14.47 2.75
N ALA A 376 1.22 -14.81 2.25
CA ALA A 376 1.46 -16.09 1.56
C ALA A 376 1.15 -17.30 2.46
N THR A 377 1.64 -17.26 3.70
CA THR A 377 1.41 -18.31 4.71
C THR A 377 -0.08 -18.46 5.02
N LEU A 378 -0.79 -17.35 5.24
CA LEU A 378 -2.24 -17.35 5.50
C LEU A 378 -3.05 -17.84 4.29
N SER A 379 -2.56 -17.60 3.08
CA SER A 379 -3.18 -18.01 1.82
C SER A 379 -2.81 -19.43 1.40
N GLY A 380 -1.99 -20.15 2.19
CA GLY A 380 -1.53 -21.50 1.86
C GLY A 380 -0.58 -21.58 0.66
N LEU A 381 0.10 -20.48 0.31
CA LEU A 381 1.06 -20.41 -0.78
C LEU A 381 2.47 -20.78 -0.28
N SER A 382 3.12 -21.78 -0.90
CA SER A 382 4.51 -22.15 -0.56
C SER A 382 5.50 -21.37 -1.42
N ILE A 383 6.35 -20.57 -0.77
CA ILE A 383 7.42 -19.81 -1.44
C ILE A 383 8.35 -20.76 -2.21
N GLU A 384 8.68 -21.90 -1.61
CA GLU A 384 9.55 -22.93 -2.18
C GLU A 384 8.97 -23.49 -3.48
N GLN A 385 7.68 -23.86 -3.48
CA GLN A 385 7.01 -24.41 -4.67
C GLN A 385 7.01 -23.42 -5.84
N TYR A 386 6.68 -22.14 -5.58
CA TYR A 386 6.69 -21.13 -6.64
C TYR A 386 8.12 -20.79 -7.12
N THR A 387 9.10 -20.87 -6.22
CA THR A 387 10.52 -20.68 -6.56
C THR A 387 11.00 -21.80 -7.49
N GLU A 388 10.75 -23.07 -7.15
CA GLU A 388 11.14 -24.24 -7.94
C GLU A 388 10.39 -24.33 -9.28
N ALA A 389 9.14 -23.85 -9.32
CA ALA A 389 8.32 -23.80 -10.53
C ALA A 389 8.68 -22.64 -11.48
N TYR A 390 9.56 -21.71 -11.06
CA TYR A 390 9.87 -20.46 -11.78
C TYR A 390 8.61 -19.64 -12.08
N ASP A 391 7.65 -19.62 -11.14
CA ASP A 391 6.34 -18.99 -11.29
C ASP A 391 6.18 -17.76 -10.36
N SER A 392 7.24 -16.96 -10.26
CA SER A 392 7.32 -15.84 -9.31
C SER A 392 6.29 -14.73 -9.55
N TYR A 393 5.89 -14.48 -10.80
CA TYR A 393 4.85 -13.49 -11.09
C TYR A 393 3.49 -13.91 -10.50
N SER A 394 3.11 -15.17 -10.66
CA SER A 394 1.84 -15.69 -10.14
C SER A 394 1.80 -15.62 -8.61
N PHE A 395 2.91 -15.92 -7.94
CA PHE A 395 3.05 -15.74 -6.50
C PHE A 395 2.80 -14.28 -6.08
N PHE A 396 3.53 -13.33 -6.68
CA PHE A 396 3.40 -11.92 -6.30
C PHE A 396 2.04 -11.33 -6.67
N SER A 397 1.43 -11.77 -7.77
CA SER A 397 0.06 -11.41 -8.12
C SER A 397 -0.96 -11.89 -7.09
N ALA A 398 -0.75 -13.06 -6.48
CA ALA A 398 -1.64 -13.61 -5.47
C ALA A 398 -1.54 -12.88 -4.12
N VAL A 399 -0.34 -12.44 -3.74
CA VAL A 399 -0.10 -11.70 -2.49
C VAL A 399 -0.11 -10.17 -2.66
N ALA A 400 -0.41 -9.67 -3.86
CA ALA A 400 -0.40 -8.26 -4.22
C ALA A 400 0.96 -7.55 -3.97
N GLY A 401 2.07 -8.21 -4.31
CA GLY A 401 3.44 -7.69 -4.17
C GLY A 401 4.12 -7.28 -5.48
N GLN A 402 3.46 -7.45 -6.63
CA GLN A 402 4.01 -7.11 -7.94
C GLN A 402 4.07 -5.60 -8.16
N ILE A 403 5.09 -5.11 -8.87
CA ILE A 403 5.24 -3.68 -9.21
C ILE A 403 4.76 -3.45 -10.64
N GLU A 404 3.80 -2.54 -10.82
CA GLU A 404 3.16 -2.28 -12.11
C GLU A 404 3.54 -0.89 -12.63
N THR A 405 4.39 -0.84 -13.64
CA THR A 405 4.69 0.39 -14.40
C THR A 405 4.03 0.36 -15.78
N GLY A 406 3.81 -0.83 -16.34
CA GLY A 406 3.69 -1.04 -17.78
C GLY A 406 5.04 -0.87 -18.48
N VAL A 407 5.06 -1.08 -19.79
CA VAL A 407 6.28 -0.96 -20.59
C VAL A 407 6.74 0.51 -20.63
N LEU A 408 8.01 0.73 -20.28
CA LEU A 408 8.71 2.00 -20.33
C LEU A 408 9.72 1.97 -21.48
N GLU A 409 10.04 3.14 -22.05
CA GLU A 409 10.96 3.22 -23.19
C GLU A 409 12.44 3.19 -22.77
N SER A 410 12.73 3.73 -21.58
CA SER A 410 14.07 3.78 -21.01
C SER A 410 14.44 2.42 -20.44
N ASN A 411 15.67 1.96 -20.71
CA ASN A 411 16.24 0.75 -20.11
C ASN A 411 17.66 1.05 -19.67
N VAL A 412 17.92 0.93 -18.38
CA VAL A 412 19.23 1.10 -17.75
C VAL A 412 19.55 -0.06 -16.82
N SER A 413 19.18 -1.29 -17.21
CA SER A 413 19.29 -2.52 -16.40
C SER A 413 18.26 -2.60 -15.25
N ASP A 414 18.41 -3.59 -14.38
CA ASP A 414 17.56 -3.77 -13.20
C ASP A 414 17.98 -2.80 -12.08
N LEU A 415 16.99 -2.34 -11.32
CA LEU A 415 17.16 -1.50 -10.14
C LEU A 415 16.74 -2.30 -8.91
N MET A 416 17.68 -2.51 -7.99
CA MET A 416 17.48 -3.29 -6.78
C MET A 416 17.75 -2.40 -5.57
N LEU A 417 16.91 -2.50 -4.54
CA LEU A 417 17.18 -1.87 -3.26
C LEU A 417 16.79 -2.75 -2.08
N LEU A 418 17.60 -2.69 -1.03
CA LEU A 418 17.29 -3.24 0.29
C LEU A 418 17.29 -2.08 1.29
N VAL A 419 16.12 -1.79 1.85
CA VAL A 419 15.95 -0.76 2.88
C VAL A 419 15.84 -1.45 4.22
N THR A 420 16.77 -1.15 5.13
CA THR A 420 16.61 -1.51 6.55
C THR A 420 16.12 -0.27 7.30
N ALA A 421 15.03 -0.41 8.05
CA ALA A 421 14.45 0.67 8.82
C ALA A 421 15.50 1.34 9.72
N ASN A 422 15.48 2.68 9.79
CA ASN A 422 16.29 3.43 10.72
C ASN A 422 15.64 3.37 12.10
N THR A 423 16.17 2.53 12.96
CA THR A 423 15.68 2.33 14.32
C THR A 423 15.85 3.56 15.19
N ALA A 424 16.72 4.51 14.84
CA ALA A 424 16.83 5.78 15.56
C ALA A 424 15.51 6.60 15.55
N SER A 425 14.56 6.28 14.65
CA SER A 425 13.22 6.89 14.62
C SER A 425 12.10 5.94 15.06
N THR A 426 12.30 4.61 15.09
CA THR A 426 11.20 3.64 15.28
C THR A 426 11.48 2.48 16.24
N THR A 427 12.55 2.49 17.03
CA THR A 427 12.76 1.53 18.14
C THR A 427 12.45 2.14 19.49
N SER A 428 11.20 2.50 19.71
CA SER A 428 10.76 2.67 21.08
C SER A 428 10.44 1.27 21.62
N ALA A 429 11.28 0.76 22.51
CA ALA A 429 10.98 -0.42 23.31
C ALA A 429 10.16 -0.01 24.53
N ILE A 430 9.27 -0.88 25.02
CA ILE A 430 8.52 -0.62 26.25
C ILE A 430 9.52 -0.45 27.41
N THR A 431 9.59 0.76 27.96
CA THR A 431 10.49 1.07 29.08
C THR A 431 9.81 0.76 30.40
N ASP A 432 8.52 1.06 30.50
CA ASP A 432 7.72 0.76 31.69
C ASP A 432 6.23 0.64 31.39
N VAL A 433 5.51 -0.07 32.27
CA VAL A 433 4.05 -0.16 32.25
C VAL A 433 3.54 0.10 33.67
N THR A 434 2.74 1.14 33.83
CA THR A 434 2.15 1.51 35.12
C THR A 434 0.62 1.51 35.04
N ALA A 435 -0.04 1.42 36.18
CA ALA A 435 -1.50 1.49 36.24
C ALA A 435 -1.99 2.15 37.53
N ALA A 436 -3.12 2.82 37.46
CA ALA A 436 -3.79 3.45 38.58
C ALA A 436 -5.26 3.03 38.65
N VAL A 437 -5.82 3.01 39.85
CA VAL A 437 -7.27 2.84 40.04
C VAL A 437 -7.93 4.19 39.78
N VAL A 438 -8.90 4.21 38.86
CA VAL A 438 -9.72 5.37 38.51
C VAL A 438 -11.20 5.01 38.67
N LEU A 439 -12.09 5.98 38.49
CA LEU A 439 -13.53 5.75 38.51
C LEU A 439 -14.09 5.77 37.09
N ASP A 440 -15.04 4.89 36.80
CA ASP A 440 -15.88 4.97 35.62
C ASP A 440 -17.07 5.95 35.83
N SER A 441 -17.90 6.10 34.81
CA SER A 441 -19.05 7.01 34.78
C SER A 441 -20.18 6.66 35.74
N ARG A 442 -20.12 5.48 36.38
CA ARG A 442 -21.03 5.03 37.43
C ARG A 442 -20.41 5.19 38.83
N GLY A 443 -19.18 5.68 38.91
CA GLY A 443 -18.41 5.78 40.15
C GLY A 443 -17.83 4.45 40.63
N ALA A 444 -17.83 3.40 39.78
CA ALA A 444 -17.20 2.13 40.11
C ALA A 444 -15.69 2.19 39.80
N ALA A 445 -14.90 1.46 40.59
CA ALA A 445 -13.46 1.41 40.42
C ALA A 445 -13.07 0.61 39.17
N THR A 446 -12.35 1.23 38.25
CA THR A 446 -11.70 0.62 37.09
C THR A 446 -10.19 0.97 37.07
N ILE A 447 -9.48 0.62 36.00
CA ILE A 447 -8.05 0.90 35.85
C ILE A 447 -7.76 1.82 34.66
N SER A 448 -6.76 2.68 34.84
CA SER A 448 -6.08 3.39 33.76
C SER A 448 -4.66 2.85 33.67
N VAL A 449 -4.24 2.44 32.47
CA VAL A 449 -2.91 1.91 32.19
C VAL A 449 -2.12 2.96 31.44
N THR A 450 -0.83 3.07 31.74
CA THR A 450 0.12 3.95 31.06
C THR A 450 1.32 3.13 30.62
N VAL A 451 1.62 3.16 29.33
CA VAL A 451 2.76 2.49 28.72
C VAL A 451 3.76 3.55 28.29
N HIS A 452 5.01 3.42 28.74
CA HIS A 452 6.10 4.30 28.40
C HIS A 452 7.02 3.64 27.38
N CYS A 453 7.49 4.46 26.43
CA CYS A 453 8.28 3.99 25.32
C CYS A 453 9.27 5.07 24.86
N GLY A 454 10.47 5.08 25.46
CA GLY A 454 11.35 6.24 25.37
C GLY A 454 10.66 7.49 25.95
N GLU A 455 10.62 8.57 25.17
CA GLU A 455 9.92 9.82 25.50
C GLU A 455 8.41 9.77 25.20
N HIS A 456 7.93 8.72 24.54
CA HIS A 456 6.52 8.57 24.15
C HIS A 456 5.73 7.85 25.23
N THR A 457 4.45 8.18 25.35
CA THR A 457 3.55 7.57 26.34
C THR A 457 2.18 7.33 25.71
N GLY A 458 1.61 6.17 25.98
CA GLY A 458 0.22 5.83 25.68
C GLY A 458 -0.56 5.60 26.96
N VAL A 459 -1.79 6.11 27.01
CA VAL A 459 -2.69 5.97 28.16
C VAL A 459 -4.01 5.41 27.67
N PHE A 460 -4.56 4.44 28.40
CA PHE A 460 -5.89 3.91 28.15
C PHE A 460 -6.64 3.62 29.45
N SER A 461 -7.89 4.08 29.55
CA SER A 461 -8.77 3.78 30.68
C SER A 461 -9.85 2.77 30.31
N VAL A 462 -9.95 1.69 31.09
CA VAL A 462 -10.73 0.50 30.72
C VAL A 462 -12.22 0.68 31.08
N PRO A 463 -13.16 0.50 30.13
CA PRO A 463 -14.60 0.49 30.42
C PRO A 463 -15.03 -0.74 31.23
N SER A 464 -16.21 -0.65 31.85
CA SER A 464 -16.86 -1.72 32.59
C SER A 464 -18.32 -1.93 32.16
N GLY A 465 -18.79 -3.19 32.12
CA GLY A 465 -20.18 -3.53 31.83
C GLY A 465 -21.08 -3.53 33.07
N ALA A 466 -22.40 -3.39 32.89
CA ALA A 466 -23.41 -3.67 33.93
C ALA A 466 -23.80 -5.15 34.00
N SER A 467 -23.80 -5.81 32.84
CA SER A 467 -23.97 -7.26 32.67
C SER A 467 -22.65 -7.78 32.08
N THR A 468 -22.08 -8.81 32.68
CA THR A 468 -20.94 -9.55 32.12
C THR A 468 -21.50 -10.88 31.64
N GLY A 469 -21.59 -11.07 30.32
CA GLY A 469 -22.03 -12.33 29.74
C GLY A 469 -21.17 -13.50 30.19
N THR A 470 -21.73 -14.71 30.16
CA THR A 470 -20.99 -15.93 30.60
C THR A 470 -19.78 -16.26 29.73
N HIS A 471 -19.72 -15.69 28.52
CA HIS A 471 -18.68 -15.91 27.51
C HIS A 471 -17.71 -14.74 27.36
N GLU A 472 -17.87 -13.66 28.12
CA GLU A 472 -16.92 -12.54 28.12
C GLU A 472 -15.63 -12.92 28.87
N VAL A 473 -14.53 -12.23 28.54
CA VAL A 473 -13.32 -12.28 29.35
C VAL A 473 -13.56 -11.81 30.79
N VAL A 474 -12.81 -12.36 31.74
CA VAL A 474 -13.04 -12.12 33.17
C VAL A 474 -12.34 -10.84 33.62
N ALA A 475 -13.11 -9.82 34.00
CA ALA A 475 -12.54 -8.62 34.62
C ALA A 475 -12.17 -8.87 36.10
N LEU A 476 -10.97 -8.44 36.51
CA LEU A 476 -10.54 -8.50 37.91
C LEU A 476 -10.85 -7.21 38.67
N PRO A 477 -10.99 -7.26 40.01
CA PRO A 477 -11.10 -6.05 40.83
C PRO A 477 -9.92 -5.09 40.59
N ALA A 478 -10.19 -3.80 40.45
CA ALA A 478 -9.19 -2.80 40.00
C ALA A 478 -7.86 -2.84 40.78
N LYS A 479 -7.90 -2.96 42.11
CA LYS A 479 -6.68 -3.08 42.94
C LYS A 479 -5.86 -4.33 42.63
N LYS A 480 -6.53 -5.46 42.34
CA LYS A 480 -5.86 -6.72 41.95
C LYS A 480 -5.26 -6.58 40.55
N ALA A 481 -5.99 -5.96 39.62
CA ALA A 481 -5.53 -5.68 38.27
C ALA A 481 -4.26 -4.81 38.27
N VAL A 482 -4.24 -3.70 39.00
CA VAL A 482 -3.04 -2.85 39.18
C VAL A 482 -1.87 -3.67 39.74
N ALA A 483 -2.10 -4.49 40.77
CA ALA A 483 -1.05 -5.32 41.35
C ALA A 483 -0.48 -6.36 40.36
N ILE A 484 -1.32 -6.93 39.49
CA ILE A 484 -0.90 -7.85 38.42
C ILE A 484 -0.08 -7.10 37.38
N ILE A 485 -0.50 -5.90 36.96
CA ILE A 485 0.26 -5.08 36.02
C ILE A 485 1.65 -4.81 36.57
N THR A 486 1.75 -4.29 37.79
CA THR A 486 3.05 -3.94 38.40
C THR A 486 3.96 -5.15 38.61
N LYS A 487 3.42 -6.29 39.08
CA LYS A 487 4.24 -7.43 39.50
C LYS A 487 4.52 -8.45 38.40
N LYS A 488 3.66 -8.56 37.40
CA LYS A 488 3.73 -9.59 36.36
C LYS A 488 3.85 -9.00 34.96
N ILE A 489 2.97 -8.07 34.58
CA ILE A 489 2.91 -7.59 33.19
C ILE A 489 4.07 -6.66 32.87
N ALA A 490 4.31 -5.64 33.70
CA ALA A 490 5.35 -4.64 33.45
C ALA A 490 6.76 -5.27 33.32
N PRO A 491 7.20 -6.21 34.18
CA PRO A 491 8.48 -6.88 34.00
C PRO A 491 8.53 -7.75 32.74
N ALA A 492 7.39 -8.34 32.32
CA ALA A 492 7.34 -9.27 31.21
C ALA A 492 7.30 -8.58 29.83
N LEU A 493 6.77 -7.36 29.76
CA LEU A 493 6.70 -6.58 28.52
C LEU A 493 7.87 -5.60 28.35
N ARG A 494 8.63 -5.30 29.41
CA ARG A 494 9.79 -4.41 29.32
C ARG A 494 10.79 -4.92 28.28
N GLY A 495 11.20 -4.04 27.38
CA GLY A 495 12.12 -4.35 26.29
C GLY A 495 11.44 -4.88 25.03
N MET A 496 10.15 -5.24 25.05
CA MET A 496 9.42 -5.58 23.83
C MET A 496 9.24 -4.35 22.95
N ARG A 497 9.23 -4.56 21.63
CA ARG A 497 9.05 -3.51 20.63
C ARG A 497 7.60 -2.99 20.68
N ILE A 498 7.40 -1.68 20.86
CA ILE A 498 6.04 -1.11 20.97
C ILE A 498 5.20 -1.28 19.71
N GLY A 499 5.89 -1.36 18.57
CA GLY A 499 5.31 -1.49 17.25
C GLY A 499 4.71 -2.86 16.92
N ASP A 500 5.04 -3.88 17.71
CA ASP A 500 4.61 -5.26 17.47
C ASP A 500 3.40 -5.60 18.35
N GLN A 501 2.24 -5.04 17.98
CA GLN A 501 0.99 -5.21 18.72
C GLN A 501 0.63 -6.69 18.88
N SER A 502 0.83 -7.49 17.83
CA SER A 502 0.54 -8.92 17.84
C SER A 502 1.41 -9.68 18.83
N ALA A 503 2.71 -9.40 18.90
CA ALA A 503 3.58 -10.05 19.89
C ALA A 503 3.27 -9.61 21.32
N ILE A 504 2.93 -8.33 21.54
CA ILE A 504 2.50 -7.84 22.85
C ILE A 504 1.24 -8.58 23.32
N ASP A 505 0.23 -8.67 22.46
CA ASP A 505 -1.04 -9.32 22.80
C ASP A 505 -0.87 -10.85 22.96
N ALA A 506 -0.04 -11.49 22.12
CA ALA A 506 0.34 -12.89 22.28
C ALA A 506 1.05 -13.13 23.63
N ARG A 507 1.91 -12.21 24.06
CA ARG A 507 2.58 -12.30 25.36
C ARG A 507 1.59 -12.17 26.52
N LEU A 508 0.55 -11.34 26.40
CA LEU A 508 -0.52 -11.26 27.39
C LEU A 508 -1.30 -12.57 27.49
N HIS A 509 -1.61 -13.20 26.35
CA HIS A 509 -2.23 -14.54 26.31
C HIS A 509 -1.34 -15.60 26.98
N GLU A 510 -0.04 -15.62 26.69
CA GLU A 510 0.92 -16.55 27.30
C GLU A 510 1.00 -16.39 28.83
N LEU A 511 1.02 -15.14 29.32
CA LEU A 511 1.09 -14.84 30.76
C LEU A 511 -0.20 -15.23 31.50
N ASP A 512 -1.33 -15.22 30.81
CA ASP A 512 -2.61 -15.66 31.34
C ASP A 512 -2.76 -17.18 31.31
N GLY A 513 -2.54 -17.80 30.15
CA GLY A 513 -2.66 -19.24 29.94
C GLY A 513 -4.10 -19.78 29.97
N THR A 514 -5.13 -18.92 29.90
CA THR A 514 -6.54 -19.33 29.81
C THR A 514 -7.23 -18.66 28.62
N ALA A 515 -8.34 -19.25 28.16
CA ALA A 515 -9.06 -18.72 27.00
C ALA A 515 -9.81 -17.40 27.26
N ASN A 516 -9.99 -17.00 28.52
CA ASN A 516 -10.85 -15.88 28.91
C ASN A 516 -10.17 -14.87 29.86
N PHE A 517 -8.84 -14.85 29.88
CA PHE A 517 -8.05 -13.97 30.73
C PHE A 517 -8.34 -14.09 32.23
N SER A 518 -8.75 -15.27 32.72
CA SER A 518 -9.15 -15.44 34.13
C SER A 518 -8.01 -15.32 35.14
N ASN A 519 -6.75 -15.52 34.72
CA ASN A 519 -5.58 -15.46 35.60
C ASN A 519 -5.02 -14.05 35.76
N ILE A 520 -4.94 -13.26 34.67
CA ILE A 520 -4.43 -11.88 34.69
C ILE A 520 -5.53 -10.82 34.68
N GLY A 521 -6.71 -11.15 34.17
CA GLY A 521 -7.87 -10.27 34.00
C GLY A 521 -7.99 -9.70 32.60
N GLY A 522 -9.17 -9.80 31.98
CA GLY A 522 -9.45 -9.21 30.67
C GLY A 522 -9.35 -7.69 30.66
N ASN A 523 -9.63 -7.03 31.79
CA ASN A 523 -9.38 -5.60 31.96
C ASN A 523 -7.88 -5.25 32.00
N VAL A 524 -7.03 -6.13 32.53
CA VAL A 524 -5.57 -5.97 32.46
C VAL A 524 -5.09 -6.12 31.02
N ALA A 525 -5.53 -7.19 30.34
CA ALA A 525 -5.16 -7.44 28.96
C ALA A 525 -5.52 -6.25 28.06
N LEU A 526 -6.77 -5.77 28.12
CA LEU A 526 -7.21 -4.67 27.26
C LEU A 526 -6.51 -3.37 27.64
N GLY A 527 -6.40 -3.12 28.95
CA GLY A 527 -5.71 -1.96 29.50
C GLY A 527 -4.33 -1.74 28.90
N VAL A 528 -3.54 -2.81 28.90
CA VAL A 528 -2.17 -2.80 28.40
C VAL A 528 -2.15 -2.80 26.87
N SER A 529 -2.95 -3.66 26.24
CA SER A 529 -3.04 -3.79 24.77
C SER A 529 -3.34 -2.45 24.09
N ALA A 530 -4.40 -1.75 24.52
CA ALA A 530 -4.79 -0.47 23.95
C ALA A 530 -3.81 0.67 24.30
N ALA A 531 -3.25 0.69 25.53
CA ALA A 531 -2.22 1.66 25.89
C ALA A 531 -0.95 1.49 25.03
N CYS A 532 -0.57 0.25 24.68
CA CYS A 532 0.50 -0.03 23.74
C CYS A 532 0.19 0.50 22.35
N THR A 533 -1.02 0.29 21.82
CA THR A 533 -1.46 0.85 20.53
C THR A 533 -1.34 2.38 20.50
N VAL A 534 -1.77 3.05 21.57
CA VAL A 534 -1.67 4.52 21.67
C VAL A 534 -0.20 4.97 21.75
N ALA A 535 0.64 4.28 22.51
CA ALA A 535 2.06 4.58 22.62
C ALA A 535 2.80 4.35 21.29
N ALA A 536 2.45 3.29 20.55
CA ALA A 536 3.01 2.99 19.24
C ALA A 536 2.69 4.11 18.24
N ALA A 537 1.42 4.52 18.14
CA ALA A 537 1.02 5.64 17.28
C ALA A 537 1.80 6.92 17.61
N ALA A 538 1.95 7.23 18.90
CA ALA A 538 2.75 8.37 19.36
C ALA A 538 4.23 8.25 18.98
N SER A 539 4.83 7.06 19.11
CA SER A 539 6.23 6.82 18.70
C SER A 539 6.46 6.94 17.19
N TYR A 540 5.44 6.68 16.39
CA TYR A 540 5.47 6.81 14.94
C TYR A 540 5.13 8.23 14.45
N GLY A 541 4.71 9.13 15.36
CA GLY A 541 4.27 10.47 14.99
C GLY A 541 2.98 10.48 14.14
N ILE A 542 2.14 9.45 14.26
CA ILE A 542 0.86 9.33 13.53
C ILE A 542 -0.34 9.33 14.49
N PRO A 543 -1.54 9.69 14.02
CA PRO A 543 -2.77 9.56 14.82
C PRO A 543 -3.10 8.09 15.16
N VAL A 544 -3.75 7.87 16.32
CA VAL A 544 -4.15 6.53 16.78
C VAL A 544 -5.04 5.80 15.77
N TRP A 545 -6.06 6.47 15.22
CA TRP A 545 -6.92 5.88 14.18
C TRP A 545 -6.14 5.40 12.95
N GLN A 546 -5.07 6.10 12.57
CA GLN A 546 -4.24 5.73 11.42
C GLN A 546 -3.40 4.50 11.76
N HIS A 547 -2.81 4.45 12.95
CA HIS A 547 -2.11 3.26 13.41
C HIS A 547 -3.03 2.03 13.49
N ILE A 548 -4.26 2.21 13.98
CA ILE A 548 -5.28 1.14 13.97
C ILE A 548 -5.60 0.70 12.54
N ALA A 549 -5.72 1.63 11.59
CA ALA A 549 -5.94 1.30 10.19
C ALA A 549 -4.77 0.48 9.60
N ASP A 550 -3.53 0.84 9.94
CA ASP A 550 -2.32 0.11 9.53
C ASP A 550 -2.30 -1.31 10.11
N LEU A 551 -2.70 -1.48 11.38
CA LEU A 551 -2.83 -2.78 12.03
C LEU A 551 -3.94 -3.64 11.42
N PHE A 552 -5.04 -3.00 11.00
CA PHE A 552 -6.21 -3.72 10.48
C PHE A 552 -6.06 -4.16 9.03
N GLY A 553 -5.37 -3.39 8.19
CA GLY A 553 -5.02 -3.77 6.80
C GLY A 553 -6.18 -3.94 5.81
N HIS A 554 -7.44 -3.85 6.24
CA HIS A 554 -8.60 -4.12 5.40
C HIS A 554 -9.14 -2.88 4.67
N LYS A 555 -9.56 -3.06 3.41
CA LYS A 555 -10.15 -2.01 2.57
C LYS A 555 -11.69 -2.01 2.70
N SER A 556 -12.23 -1.36 3.73
CA SER A 556 -13.67 -1.03 3.77
C SER A 556 -13.99 0.23 2.95
N GLN A 557 -15.23 0.35 2.48
CA GLN A 557 -15.73 1.42 1.60
C GLN A 557 -16.26 2.65 2.35
N ALA A 558 -16.63 2.55 3.64
CA ALA A 558 -17.16 3.68 4.40
C ALA A 558 -16.06 4.72 4.67
N ILE A 559 -16.41 6.01 4.57
CA ILE A 559 -15.47 7.11 4.85
C ILE A 559 -15.41 7.39 6.36
N ALA A 560 -16.53 7.22 7.06
CA ALA A 560 -16.66 7.39 8.51
C ALA A 560 -17.83 6.54 9.08
N PRO A 561 -17.83 6.19 10.38
CA PRO A 561 -18.91 5.40 10.99
C PRO A 561 -20.20 6.20 11.17
N ARG A 562 -21.36 5.56 10.93
CA ARG A 562 -22.69 6.10 11.28
C ARG A 562 -22.83 6.24 12.80
N LEU A 563 -23.64 7.19 13.26
CA LEU A 563 -23.90 7.35 14.69
C LEU A 563 -25.12 6.53 15.12
N PHE A 564 -24.90 5.56 16.01
CA PHE A 564 -25.93 4.83 16.74
C PHE A 564 -26.08 5.50 18.11
N VAL A 565 -27.20 6.18 18.33
CA VAL A 565 -27.38 7.02 19.52
C VAL A 565 -28.57 6.53 20.32
N ASN A 566 -28.29 5.99 21.51
CA ASN A 566 -29.31 5.69 22.50
C ASN A 566 -29.91 6.99 23.04
N VAL A 567 -31.22 7.17 22.92
CA VAL A 567 -31.92 8.41 23.28
C VAL A 567 -33.04 8.19 24.30
N ILE A 568 -33.58 6.97 24.41
CA ILE A 568 -34.48 6.57 25.50
C ILE A 568 -34.04 5.23 26.09
N ASN A 569 -33.78 5.21 27.40
CA ASN A 569 -33.39 4.03 28.15
C ASN A 569 -34.61 3.30 28.75
N GLY A 570 -34.53 1.97 28.77
CA GLY A 570 -35.40 1.07 29.52
C GLY A 570 -34.59 -0.10 30.09
N GLY A 571 -35.25 -1.23 30.32
CA GLY A 571 -34.60 -2.46 30.77
C GLY A 571 -33.71 -2.26 32.00
N LYS A 572 -32.50 -2.83 32.00
CA LYS A 572 -31.53 -2.70 33.11
C LYS A 572 -30.88 -1.31 33.21
N HIS A 573 -31.01 -0.47 32.19
CA HIS A 573 -30.43 0.89 32.17
C HIS A 573 -31.38 1.95 32.76
N ALA A 574 -32.57 1.53 33.22
CA ALA A 574 -33.58 2.38 33.82
C ALA A 574 -34.17 1.75 35.08
N THR A 575 -34.71 2.58 35.99
CA THR A 575 -35.39 2.10 37.21
C THR A 575 -36.89 1.81 36.99
N TYR A 576 -37.44 2.28 35.87
CA TYR A 576 -38.83 2.10 35.43
C TYR A 576 -38.91 2.37 33.91
N GLY A 577 -40.03 2.00 33.28
CA GLY A 577 -40.27 2.28 31.86
C GLY A 577 -40.40 1.01 31.02
N SER A 578 -40.02 1.11 29.74
CA SER A 578 -40.05 0.01 28.78
C SER A 578 -39.08 -1.11 29.17
N ALA A 579 -39.42 -2.36 28.80
CA ALA A 579 -38.52 -3.50 28.97
C ALA A 579 -37.40 -3.53 27.93
N ILE A 580 -37.60 -2.90 26.76
CA ILE A 580 -36.54 -2.68 25.76
C ILE A 580 -35.46 -1.79 26.38
N GLN A 581 -34.21 -2.22 26.33
CA GLN A 581 -33.10 -1.60 27.04
C GLN A 581 -32.70 -0.24 26.43
N GLU A 582 -32.70 -0.14 25.10
CA GLU A 582 -32.36 1.10 24.41
C GLU A 582 -33.26 1.34 23.20
N HIS A 583 -33.69 2.59 23.05
CA HIS A 583 -34.38 3.07 21.85
C HIS A 583 -33.47 4.10 21.20
N GLN A 584 -33.05 3.78 19.98
CA GLN A 584 -31.94 4.44 19.32
C GLN A 584 -32.40 5.21 18.09
N ILE A 585 -31.64 6.23 17.73
CA ILE A 585 -31.64 6.82 16.39
C ILE A 585 -30.33 6.46 15.69
N ILE A 586 -30.42 6.15 14.40
CA ILE A 586 -29.27 5.89 13.54
C ILE A 586 -29.28 6.95 12.45
N VAL A 587 -28.23 7.77 12.40
CA VAL A 587 -28.11 8.79 11.36
C VAL A 587 -27.32 8.22 10.19
N ASP A 588 -28.01 7.98 9.07
CA ASP A 588 -27.47 7.29 7.90
C ASP A 588 -26.73 8.27 6.98
N THR A 589 -25.52 8.62 7.38
CA THR A 589 -24.60 9.45 6.60
C THR A 589 -23.16 9.23 7.04
N ASP A 590 -22.22 9.40 6.11
CA ASP A 590 -20.78 9.40 6.37
C ASP A 590 -20.25 10.81 6.70
N ASP A 591 -21.11 11.84 6.65
CA ASP A 591 -20.78 13.20 7.13
C ASP A 591 -20.99 13.28 8.65
N VAL A 592 -19.89 13.15 9.39
CA VAL A 592 -19.88 13.17 10.87
C VAL A 592 -20.45 14.49 11.42
N ALA A 593 -20.22 15.62 10.72
CA ALA A 593 -20.71 16.92 11.18
C ALA A 593 -22.23 17.06 11.01
N ALA A 594 -22.76 16.61 9.87
CA ALA A 594 -24.20 16.52 9.64
C ALA A 594 -24.87 15.53 10.61
N ALA A 595 -24.23 14.38 10.85
CA ALA A 595 -24.71 13.38 11.81
C ALA A 595 -24.84 13.96 13.22
N PHE A 596 -23.78 14.60 13.73
CA PHE A 596 -23.78 15.18 15.07
C PHE A 596 -24.82 16.31 15.23
N THR A 597 -24.95 17.16 14.21
CA THR A 597 -25.97 18.24 14.20
C THR A 597 -27.37 17.65 14.27
N THR A 598 -27.63 16.61 13.49
CA THR A 598 -28.91 15.89 13.45
C THR A 598 -29.24 15.27 14.81
N VAL A 599 -28.29 14.54 15.41
CA VAL A 599 -28.44 13.94 16.74
C VAL A 599 -28.79 15.00 17.79
N LYS A 600 -28.06 16.12 17.82
CA LYS A 600 -28.30 17.20 18.79
C LYS A 600 -29.70 17.79 18.65
N ASN A 601 -30.15 18.03 17.41
CA ASN A 601 -31.47 18.60 17.15
C ASN A 601 -32.58 17.65 17.57
N ILE A 602 -32.46 16.35 17.24
CA ILE A 602 -33.43 15.33 17.64
C ILE A 602 -33.46 15.16 19.16
N HIS A 603 -32.31 15.10 19.82
CA HIS A 603 -32.24 14.95 21.29
C HIS A 603 -32.94 16.12 22.02
N ARG A 604 -32.77 17.36 21.54
CA ARG A 604 -33.50 18.52 22.08
C ARG A 604 -35.00 18.43 21.80
N ALA A 605 -35.37 18.15 20.55
CA ALA A 605 -36.77 18.03 20.15
C ALA A 605 -37.49 16.92 20.93
N LEU A 606 -36.76 15.85 21.28
CA LEU A 606 -37.26 14.76 22.10
C LEU A 606 -37.58 15.23 23.51
N TYR A 607 -36.71 16.01 24.16
CA TYR A 607 -37.03 16.57 25.48
C TYR A 607 -38.29 17.43 25.46
N ASP A 608 -38.42 18.29 24.44
CA ASP A 608 -39.58 19.15 24.25
C ASP A 608 -40.85 18.33 24.03
N GLU A 609 -40.76 17.25 23.25
CA GLU A 609 -41.84 16.30 23.02
C GLU A 609 -42.25 15.60 24.31
N LEU A 610 -41.30 14.97 25.02
CA LEU A 610 -41.58 14.28 26.27
C LEU A 610 -42.19 15.21 27.33
N SER A 611 -41.76 16.48 27.37
CA SER A 611 -42.26 17.48 28.31
C SER A 611 -43.74 17.87 28.09
N LYS A 612 -44.31 17.59 26.92
CA LYS A 612 -45.76 17.75 26.65
C LYS A 612 -46.58 16.65 27.31
N HIS A 613 -46.00 15.47 27.51
CA HIS A 613 -46.70 14.26 27.94
C HIS A 613 -46.41 13.89 29.39
N TYR A 614 -45.21 14.21 29.88
CA TYR A 614 -44.77 13.83 31.22
C TYR A 614 -44.28 15.04 32.01
N PRO A 615 -44.56 15.11 33.32
CA PRO A 615 -44.00 16.16 34.16
C PRO A 615 -42.47 15.98 34.26
N ALA A 616 -41.71 17.08 34.28
CA ALA A 616 -40.24 17.05 34.26
C ALA A 616 -39.60 16.09 35.28
N LYS A 617 -40.18 15.94 36.48
CA LYS A 617 -39.71 14.99 37.52
C LYS A 617 -39.80 13.50 37.14
N LYS A 618 -40.51 13.17 36.05
CA LYS A 618 -40.69 11.83 35.49
C LYS A 618 -39.85 11.62 34.22
N ILE A 619 -39.10 12.64 33.80
CA ILE A 619 -38.14 12.56 32.69
C ILE A 619 -36.75 12.57 33.34
N THR A 620 -36.23 11.39 33.61
CA THR A 620 -34.89 11.21 34.21
C THR A 620 -33.89 10.79 33.14
N LEU A 621 -32.61 10.63 33.50
CA LEU A 621 -31.59 10.10 32.60
C LEU A 621 -31.15 8.71 33.06
N GLY A 622 -30.97 7.78 32.12
CA GLY A 622 -30.38 6.47 32.35
C GLY A 622 -28.85 6.51 32.42
N ASP A 623 -28.23 5.34 32.59
CA ASP A 623 -26.77 5.18 32.72
C ASP A 623 -25.98 5.67 31.49
N GLU A 624 -26.59 5.60 30.31
CA GLU A 624 -25.99 6.01 29.03
C GLU A 624 -26.45 7.38 28.57
N GLY A 625 -27.19 8.08 29.44
CA GLY A 625 -27.60 9.46 29.22
C GLY A 625 -28.86 9.66 28.38
N GLY A 626 -29.51 8.59 27.90
CA GLY A 626 -30.83 8.69 27.29
C GLY A 626 -31.90 9.03 28.31
N TYR A 627 -33.04 9.53 27.86
CA TYR A 627 -34.18 9.82 28.72
C TYR A 627 -34.82 8.54 29.24
N VAL A 628 -35.36 8.58 30.45
CA VAL A 628 -36.18 7.51 31.03
C VAL A 628 -37.56 8.08 31.27
N ILE A 629 -38.58 7.41 30.73
CA ILE A 629 -39.98 7.82 30.81
C ILE A 629 -40.85 6.66 31.30
N PRO A 630 -41.99 6.95 31.96
CA PRO A 630 -43.01 5.94 32.18
C PRO A 630 -43.54 5.47 30.82
N SER A 631 -43.54 4.16 30.60
CA SER A 631 -44.07 3.54 29.38
C SER A 631 -44.94 2.37 29.77
N THR A 632 -46.08 2.22 29.10
CA THR A 632 -47.01 1.11 29.32
C THR A 632 -46.98 0.08 28.20
N THR A 633 -46.51 0.47 27.02
CA THR A 633 -46.25 -0.41 25.87
C THR A 633 -44.82 -0.23 25.37
N ILE A 634 -44.35 -1.13 24.50
CA ILE A 634 -43.01 -1.02 23.89
C ILE A 634 -42.98 -0.05 22.69
N GLU A 635 -44.14 0.28 22.10
CA GLU A 635 -44.26 1.24 20.99
C GLU A 635 -44.16 2.71 21.45
N GLU A 636 -44.66 3.01 22.65
CA GLU A 636 -44.80 4.38 23.17
C GLU A 636 -43.48 5.20 23.07
N PRO A 637 -42.30 4.67 23.42
CA PRO A 637 -41.04 5.39 23.24
C PRO A 637 -40.71 5.69 21.77
N PHE A 638 -40.98 4.76 20.85
CA PHE A 638 -40.74 4.97 19.42
C PHE A 638 -41.67 6.02 18.82
N ILE A 639 -42.91 6.11 19.31
CA ILE A 639 -43.87 7.14 18.87
C ILE A 639 -43.35 8.54 19.23
N HIS A 640 -42.85 8.73 20.45
CA HIS A 640 -42.22 9.99 20.85
C HIS A 640 -40.95 10.30 20.03
N LEU A 641 -40.15 9.28 19.71
CA LEU A 641 -38.98 9.46 18.84
C LEU A 641 -39.36 9.87 17.43
N GLN A 642 -40.39 9.28 16.83
CA GLN A 642 -40.88 9.69 15.52
C GLN A 642 -41.36 11.13 15.51
N ALA A 643 -42.11 11.55 16.55
CA ALA A 643 -42.54 12.94 16.70
C ALA A 643 -41.34 13.91 16.84
N ALA A 644 -40.32 13.53 17.62
CA ALA A 644 -39.09 14.31 17.78
C ALA A 644 -38.29 14.42 16.47
N ILE A 645 -38.15 13.33 15.71
CA ILE A 645 -37.49 13.32 14.41
C ILE A 645 -38.24 14.24 13.43
N ALA A 646 -39.57 14.15 13.37
CA ALA A 646 -40.38 15.01 12.52
C ALA A 646 -40.23 16.50 12.89
N ALA A 647 -40.21 16.82 14.19
CA ALA A 647 -40.01 18.19 14.68
C ALA A 647 -38.59 18.72 14.40
N ALA A 648 -37.57 17.86 14.44
CA ALA A 648 -36.18 18.23 14.19
C ALA A 648 -35.85 18.49 12.72
N GLN A 649 -36.67 18.01 11.78
CA GLN A 649 -36.52 18.17 10.33
C GLN A 649 -35.08 17.88 9.85
N PRO A 650 -34.57 16.64 10.05
CA PRO A 650 -33.20 16.31 9.71
C PRO A 650 -32.96 16.42 8.20
N THR A 651 -31.77 16.91 7.81
CA THR A 651 -31.37 17.04 6.41
C THR A 651 -30.78 15.75 5.83
N VAL A 652 -30.60 14.73 6.66
CA VAL A 652 -30.09 13.41 6.32
C VAL A 652 -31.05 12.33 6.83
N PRO A 653 -31.08 11.11 6.23
CA PRO A 653 -31.97 10.05 6.67
C PRO A 653 -31.69 9.59 8.10
N VAL A 654 -32.76 9.26 8.83
CA VAL A 654 -32.69 8.76 10.22
C VAL A 654 -33.53 7.50 10.35
N TRP A 655 -32.90 6.42 10.81
CA TRP A 655 -33.57 5.17 11.16
C TRP A 655 -33.83 5.08 12.66
N LEU A 656 -34.81 4.25 13.04
CA LEU A 656 -35.01 3.84 14.43
C LEU A 656 -34.30 2.51 14.68
N GLY A 657 -33.77 2.36 15.89
CA GLY A 657 -33.14 1.15 16.35
C GLY A 657 -33.59 0.75 17.75
N ALA A 658 -33.40 -0.52 18.09
CA ALA A 658 -33.65 -1.03 19.43
C ALA A 658 -32.52 -1.95 19.89
N ASP A 659 -32.02 -1.76 21.10
CA ASP A 659 -31.38 -2.85 21.85
C ASP A 659 -32.43 -3.43 22.79
N ILE A 660 -32.88 -4.64 22.46
CA ILE A 660 -33.91 -5.33 23.20
C ILE A 660 -33.33 -5.96 24.47
N ALA A 661 -32.07 -6.42 24.43
CA ALA A 661 -31.41 -7.18 25.48
C ALA A 661 -32.30 -8.29 26.07
N ALA A 662 -32.86 -9.15 25.20
CA ALA A 662 -33.93 -10.08 25.57
C ALA A 662 -33.53 -11.11 26.63
N SER A 663 -32.24 -11.42 26.75
CA SER A 663 -31.68 -12.23 27.84
C SER A 663 -32.05 -11.71 29.23
N SER A 664 -32.26 -10.39 29.39
CA SER A 664 -32.57 -9.76 30.68
C SER A 664 -33.96 -10.10 31.25
N PHE A 665 -34.90 -10.49 30.38
CA PHE A 665 -36.27 -10.86 30.75
C PHE A 665 -36.66 -12.25 30.24
N TYR A 666 -35.68 -13.08 29.87
CA TYR A 666 -35.85 -14.48 29.53
C TYR A 666 -35.79 -15.36 30.78
N ALA A 667 -36.81 -16.19 31.00
CA ALA A 667 -36.82 -17.18 32.07
C ALA A 667 -37.75 -18.35 31.72
N HIS A 668 -37.31 -19.59 32.00
CA HIS A 668 -38.11 -20.81 31.78
C HIS A 668 -38.65 -20.94 30.34
N ASN A 669 -37.80 -20.69 29.33
CA ASN A 669 -38.16 -20.72 27.91
C ASN A 669 -39.26 -19.73 27.49
N GLN A 670 -39.43 -18.65 28.25
CA GLN A 670 -40.40 -17.60 28.00
C GLN A 670 -39.77 -16.21 28.20
N TYR A 671 -40.30 -15.22 27.49
CA TYR A 671 -39.87 -13.83 27.51
C TYR A 671 -40.95 -12.95 28.13
N ALA A 672 -40.57 -12.16 29.15
CA ALA A 672 -41.45 -11.23 29.85
C ALA A 672 -41.27 -9.78 29.35
N LEU A 673 -41.41 -9.56 28.05
CA LEU A 673 -41.22 -8.25 27.40
C LEU A 673 -42.26 -7.20 27.87
N GLU A 674 -43.48 -7.62 28.20
CA GLU A 674 -44.55 -6.72 28.64
C GLU A 674 -45.11 -7.12 30.00
N PRO A 675 -45.61 -6.16 30.80
CA PRO A 675 -46.22 -6.47 32.09
C PRO A 675 -47.36 -7.47 31.93
N LYS A 676 -47.28 -8.60 32.65
CA LYS A 676 -48.27 -9.70 32.71
C LYS A 676 -48.33 -10.63 31.50
N THR A 677 -47.43 -10.47 30.52
CA THR A 677 -47.33 -11.39 29.37
C THR A 677 -46.03 -12.18 29.46
N LYS A 678 -46.12 -13.50 29.24
CA LYS A 678 -44.94 -14.37 29.07
C LYS A 678 -45.08 -15.09 27.75
N LEU A 679 -44.20 -14.78 26.81
CA LEU A 679 -44.28 -15.27 25.44
C LEU A 679 -43.23 -16.37 25.23
N PRO A 680 -43.57 -17.52 24.65
CA PRO A 680 -42.55 -18.38 24.04
C PRO A 680 -41.94 -17.68 22.81
N VAL A 681 -40.87 -18.24 22.25
CA VAL A 681 -40.19 -17.70 21.05
C VAL A 681 -41.17 -17.35 19.91
N THR A 682 -42.13 -18.25 19.63
CA THR A 682 -43.14 -18.02 18.57
C THR A 682 -44.03 -16.82 18.84
N GLY A 683 -44.48 -16.65 20.09
CA GLY A 683 -45.29 -15.51 20.49
C GLY A 683 -44.49 -14.20 20.48
N LEU A 684 -43.19 -14.26 20.79
CA LEU A 684 -42.31 -13.09 20.71
C LEU A 684 -42.05 -12.67 19.25
N LEU A 685 -41.87 -13.63 18.33
CA LEU A 685 -41.80 -13.35 16.89
C LEU A 685 -43.07 -12.65 16.39
N GLU A 686 -44.26 -13.16 16.75
CA GLU A 686 -45.53 -12.50 16.43
C GLU A 686 -45.60 -11.08 17.00
N ARG A 687 -45.13 -10.88 18.24
CA ARG A 687 -45.08 -9.56 18.87
C ARG A 687 -44.15 -8.61 18.13
N TYR A 688 -43.02 -9.09 17.62
CA TYR A 688 -42.11 -8.30 16.80
C TYR A 688 -42.69 -7.96 15.42
N ARG A 689 -43.46 -8.85 14.79
CA ARG A 689 -44.20 -8.51 13.54
C ARG A 689 -45.19 -7.37 13.78
N ALA A 690 -45.89 -7.39 14.91
CA ALA A 690 -46.79 -6.31 15.32
C ALA A 690 -46.00 -5.00 15.56
N LEU A 691 -44.84 -5.07 16.19
CA LEU A 691 -43.97 -3.91 16.41
C LEU A 691 -43.48 -3.30 15.10
N HIS A 692 -43.01 -4.11 14.15
CA HIS A 692 -42.59 -3.65 12.82
C HIS A 692 -43.74 -3.06 11.99
N THR A 693 -44.95 -3.58 12.17
CA THR A 693 -46.16 -3.01 11.55
C THR A 693 -46.46 -1.62 12.13
N ALA A 694 -46.33 -1.46 13.45
CA ALA A 694 -46.55 -0.18 14.12
C ALA A 694 -45.41 0.83 13.83
N ILE A 695 -44.18 0.35 13.73
CA ILE A 695 -42.95 1.16 13.58
C ILE A 695 -42.16 0.70 12.33
N PRO A 696 -42.61 1.01 11.09
CA PRO A 696 -41.94 0.51 9.86
C PRO A 696 -40.51 1.04 9.65
N ASN A 697 -40.11 2.10 10.37
CA ASN A 697 -38.75 2.66 10.36
C ASN A 697 -37.82 2.01 11.42
N LEU A 698 -38.25 0.94 12.10
CA LEU A 698 -37.35 0.17 12.96
C LEU A 698 -36.42 -0.66 12.06
N LYS A 699 -35.21 -0.17 11.80
CA LYS A 699 -34.27 -0.78 10.85
C LYS A 699 -33.10 -1.48 11.51
N THR A 700 -32.86 -1.29 12.81
CA THR A 700 -31.87 -2.07 13.55
C THR A 700 -32.48 -2.67 14.81
N VAL A 701 -32.17 -3.93 15.07
CA VAL A 701 -32.60 -4.64 16.27
C VAL A 701 -31.44 -5.46 16.81
N GLU A 702 -30.98 -5.09 17.99
CA GLU A 702 -29.92 -5.72 18.77
C GLU A 702 -30.54 -6.67 19.81
N ASP A 703 -30.01 -7.88 19.89
CA ASP A 703 -30.39 -8.97 20.80
C ASP A 703 -31.91 -9.22 20.99
N PRO A 704 -32.65 -9.56 19.92
CA PRO A 704 -34.08 -9.87 20.00
C PRO A 704 -34.42 -11.15 20.79
N PHE A 705 -33.47 -12.04 21.06
CA PHE A 705 -33.70 -13.29 21.80
C PHE A 705 -32.57 -13.55 22.81
N HIS A 706 -32.72 -14.62 23.59
CA HIS A 706 -31.71 -15.08 24.54
C HIS A 706 -30.38 -15.40 23.85
N GLU A 707 -29.26 -15.10 24.54
CA GLU A 707 -27.87 -15.22 24.05
C GLU A 707 -27.44 -16.61 23.52
N GLN A 708 -28.24 -17.66 23.73
CA GLN A 708 -27.98 -19.01 23.21
C GLN A 708 -28.93 -19.44 22.09
N ASP A 709 -29.91 -18.60 21.69
CA ASP A 709 -30.95 -18.98 20.73
C ASP A 709 -30.63 -18.51 19.31
N PHE A 710 -29.52 -19.01 18.75
CA PHE A 710 -29.09 -18.72 17.38
C PHE A 710 -30.18 -18.97 16.34
N SER A 711 -31.03 -19.98 16.56
CA SER A 711 -32.11 -20.35 15.65
C SER A 711 -33.26 -19.34 15.65
N ALA A 712 -33.64 -18.79 16.80
CA ALA A 712 -34.63 -17.72 16.87
C ALA A 712 -34.12 -16.44 16.20
N PHE A 713 -32.84 -16.10 16.37
CA PHE A 713 -32.22 -14.99 15.64
C PHE A 713 -32.29 -15.19 14.12
N ALA A 714 -31.94 -16.39 13.64
CA ALA A 714 -32.00 -16.71 12.22
C ALA A 714 -33.43 -16.63 11.66
N ALA A 715 -34.42 -17.14 12.41
CA ALA A 715 -35.83 -17.03 12.05
C ALA A 715 -36.29 -15.57 11.96
N TYR A 716 -35.92 -14.75 12.94
CA TYR A 716 -36.24 -13.32 12.95
C TYR A 716 -35.60 -12.56 11.78
N LYS A 717 -34.32 -12.80 11.52
CA LYS A 717 -33.61 -12.21 10.38
C LYS A 717 -34.23 -12.61 9.04
N HIS A 718 -34.67 -13.87 8.92
CA HIS A 718 -35.35 -14.34 7.71
C HIS A 718 -36.70 -13.63 7.49
N GLU A 719 -37.45 -13.37 8.55
CA GLU A 719 -38.73 -12.64 8.48
C GLU A 719 -38.56 -11.13 8.22
N HIS A 720 -37.40 -10.57 8.53
CA HIS A 720 -37.11 -9.13 8.44
C HIS A 720 -35.82 -8.85 7.65
N PRO A 721 -35.79 -9.15 6.33
CA PRO A 721 -34.57 -9.05 5.53
C PRO A 721 -34.02 -7.61 5.41
N ASP A 722 -34.88 -6.60 5.58
CA ASP A 722 -34.51 -5.17 5.52
C ASP A 722 -34.04 -4.60 6.88
N VAL A 723 -33.85 -5.45 7.89
CA VAL A 723 -33.44 -5.06 9.25
C VAL A 723 -32.03 -5.55 9.52
N LEU A 724 -31.21 -4.68 10.13
CA LEU A 724 -29.94 -5.07 10.72
C LEU A 724 -30.21 -5.77 12.05
N VAL A 725 -30.07 -7.10 12.04
CA VAL A 725 -30.13 -7.97 13.21
C VAL A 725 -28.73 -8.05 13.80
N ILE A 726 -28.56 -7.38 14.94
CA ILE A 726 -27.27 -7.15 15.57
C ILE A 726 -27.11 -8.13 16.75
N GLY A 727 -25.99 -8.86 16.78
CA GLY A 727 -25.62 -9.68 17.95
C GLY A 727 -24.70 -8.92 18.90
N ASP A 728 -25.08 -8.81 20.17
CA ASP A 728 -24.26 -8.31 21.27
C ASP A 728 -23.94 -9.43 22.28
N ASP A 729 -24.86 -9.76 23.17
CA ASP A 729 -24.75 -10.91 24.10
C ASP A 729 -24.67 -12.25 23.33
N LEU A 730 -25.27 -12.34 22.13
CA LEU A 730 -25.16 -13.52 21.28
C LEU A 730 -23.69 -13.81 20.87
N THR A 731 -22.90 -12.77 20.59
CA THR A 731 -21.54 -12.92 20.04
C THR A 731 -20.45 -12.57 21.03
N THR A 732 -20.68 -11.66 21.96
CA THR A 732 -19.72 -11.18 22.97
C THR A 732 -18.37 -10.74 22.38
N THR A 733 -18.36 -10.20 21.14
CA THR A 733 -17.11 -9.89 20.40
C THR A 733 -16.16 -11.12 20.30
N SER A 734 -16.69 -12.35 20.36
CA SER A 734 -15.90 -13.58 20.35
C SER A 734 -15.85 -14.18 18.94
N VAL A 735 -14.65 -14.51 18.48
CA VAL A 735 -14.42 -15.21 17.21
C VAL A 735 -15.23 -16.50 17.15
N VAL A 736 -15.19 -17.32 18.20
CA VAL A 736 -15.87 -18.63 18.25
C VAL A 736 -17.39 -18.47 18.14
N ARG A 737 -17.98 -17.53 18.88
CA ARG A 737 -19.44 -17.31 18.83
C ARG A 737 -19.87 -16.64 17.53
N LEU A 738 -19.01 -15.80 16.94
CA LEU A 738 -19.24 -15.24 15.62
C LEU A 738 -19.25 -16.33 14.55
N GLU A 739 -18.35 -17.31 14.61
CA GLU A 739 -18.37 -18.49 13.72
C GLU A 739 -19.67 -19.28 13.84
N GLU A 740 -20.16 -19.50 15.07
CA GLU A 740 -21.47 -20.13 15.31
C GLU A 740 -22.62 -19.31 14.71
N ALA A 741 -22.61 -17.99 14.90
CA ALA A 741 -23.62 -17.09 14.35
C ALA A 741 -23.60 -17.02 12.82
N ILE A 742 -22.42 -17.10 12.22
CA ILE A 742 -22.22 -17.20 10.76
C ILE A 742 -22.81 -18.51 10.25
N ALA A 743 -22.44 -19.63 10.88
CA ALA A 743 -22.91 -20.97 10.49
C ALA A 743 -24.44 -21.10 10.60
N ALA A 744 -25.04 -20.51 11.64
CA ALA A 744 -26.49 -20.47 11.84
C ALA A 744 -27.19 -19.35 11.04
N GLN A 745 -26.43 -18.49 10.35
CA GLN A 745 -26.91 -17.29 9.64
C GLN A 745 -27.73 -16.33 10.52
N SER A 746 -27.47 -16.29 11.82
CA SER A 746 -28.29 -15.64 12.85
C SER A 746 -28.31 -14.11 12.77
N ILE A 747 -27.23 -13.49 12.30
CA ILE A 747 -27.03 -12.03 12.33
C ILE A 747 -26.52 -11.52 10.98
N ASN A 748 -26.68 -10.21 10.73
CA ASN A 748 -26.03 -9.50 9.62
C ASN A 748 -25.23 -8.27 10.11
N ALA A 749 -25.19 -8.07 11.43
CA ALA A 749 -24.36 -7.08 12.09
C ALA A 749 -23.93 -7.59 13.48
N LEU A 750 -22.82 -7.07 14.02
CA LEU A 750 -22.40 -7.34 15.40
C LEU A 750 -21.96 -6.08 16.14
N ILE A 751 -22.15 -6.11 17.46
CA ILE A 751 -21.54 -5.14 18.37
C ILE A 751 -20.08 -5.55 18.63
N ILE A 752 -19.17 -4.58 18.54
CA ILE A 752 -17.76 -4.73 18.87
C ILE A 752 -17.46 -3.97 20.16
N LYS A 753 -17.17 -4.71 21.22
CA LYS A 753 -16.75 -4.19 22.53
C LYS A 753 -15.39 -4.78 22.86
N PRO A 754 -14.29 -4.01 22.73
CA PRO A 754 -12.94 -4.53 22.94
C PRO A 754 -12.74 -5.22 24.31
N ASN A 755 -13.47 -4.78 25.33
CA ASN A 755 -13.35 -5.33 26.68
C ASN A 755 -14.10 -6.66 26.88
N GLN A 756 -14.90 -7.11 25.92
CA GLN A 756 -15.50 -8.45 25.94
C GLN A 756 -14.52 -9.54 25.48
N ILE A 757 -13.52 -9.19 24.66
CA ILE A 757 -12.52 -10.11 24.10
C ILE A 757 -11.11 -9.91 24.64
N GLY A 758 -10.80 -8.72 25.16
CA GLY A 758 -9.64 -8.48 26.01
C GLY A 758 -8.38 -7.94 25.33
N THR A 759 -8.20 -8.01 24.02
CA THR A 759 -7.05 -7.37 23.34
C THR A 759 -7.46 -6.64 22.07
N VAL A 760 -6.64 -5.69 21.63
CA VAL A 760 -6.82 -4.99 20.36
C VAL A 760 -6.66 -5.98 19.19
N THR A 761 -5.66 -6.85 19.22
CA THR A 761 -5.46 -7.87 18.17
C THR A 761 -6.67 -8.78 18.01
N ASP A 762 -7.23 -9.31 19.11
CA ASP A 762 -8.41 -10.19 19.04
C ASP A 762 -9.68 -9.42 18.60
N THR A 763 -9.78 -8.15 18.98
CA THR A 763 -10.86 -7.26 18.50
C THR A 763 -10.78 -7.10 16.98
N LEU A 764 -9.61 -6.76 16.45
CA LEU A 764 -9.39 -6.57 15.02
C LEU A 764 -9.64 -7.87 14.24
N ARG A 765 -9.16 -9.01 14.76
CA ARG A 765 -9.43 -10.33 14.16
C ARG A 765 -10.91 -10.68 14.10
N THR A 766 -11.68 -10.33 15.13
CA THR A 766 -13.13 -10.54 15.16
C THR A 766 -13.83 -9.68 14.09
N MET A 767 -13.41 -8.42 13.94
CA MET A 767 -13.93 -7.52 12.90
C MET A 767 -13.57 -7.99 11.49
N GLU A 768 -12.35 -8.51 11.29
CA GLU A 768 -11.91 -9.09 10.03
C GLU A 768 -12.78 -10.29 9.63
N LEU A 769 -13.03 -11.22 10.57
CA LEU A 769 -13.92 -12.36 10.35
C LEU A 769 -15.34 -11.91 9.97
N ALA A 770 -15.86 -10.87 10.63
CA ALA A 770 -17.18 -10.33 10.33
C ALA A 770 -17.23 -9.77 8.89
N TYR A 771 -16.26 -8.95 8.49
CA TYR A 771 -16.23 -8.38 7.14
C TYR A 771 -16.03 -9.43 6.05
N ALA A 772 -15.20 -10.45 6.29
CA ALA A 772 -15.04 -11.57 5.36
C ALA A 772 -16.37 -12.31 5.09
N ASN A 773 -17.34 -12.19 6.01
CA ASN A 773 -18.66 -12.81 5.93
C ASN A 773 -19.81 -11.81 5.69
N ASN A 774 -19.50 -10.59 5.23
CA ASN A 774 -20.48 -9.52 4.98
C ASN A 774 -21.32 -9.12 6.20
N ILE A 775 -20.78 -9.27 7.41
CA ILE A 775 -21.41 -8.84 8.66
C ILE A 775 -20.89 -7.45 8.99
N GLN A 776 -21.81 -6.51 9.23
CA GLN A 776 -21.47 -5.13 9.58
C GLN A 776 -20.99 -5.02 11.03
N CYS A 777 -19.94 -4.24 11.28
CA CYS A 777 -19.43 -4.02 12.64
C CYS A 777 -19.87 -2.68 13.20
N ILE A 778 -20.45 -2.68 14.41
CA ILE A 778 -20.78 -1.46 15.17
C ILE A 778 -19.91 -1.43 16.41
N VAL A 779 -18.93 -0.52 16.44
CA VAL A 779 -18.07 -0.34 17.61
C VAL A 779 -18.88 0.33 18.72
N SER A 780 -18.81 -0.22 19.93
CA SER A 780 -19.70 0.16 21.02
C SER A 780 -18.97 0.46 22.32
N HIS A 781 -19.55 1.39 23.07
CA HIS A 781 -19.20 1.69 24.45
C HIS A 781 -19.61 0.57 25.43
N ARG A 782 -19.37 0.80 26.73
CA ARG A 782 -20.05 0.08 27.81
C ARG A 782 -20.81 1.05 28.71
N SER A 783 -21.73 0.53 29.51
CA SER A 783 -22.54 1.35 30.42
C SER A 783 -21.71 2.04 31.51
N GLY A 784 -20.67 1.40 32.06
CA GLY A 784 -19.64 2.09 32.85
C GLY A 784 -18.48 2.52 31.97
N GLU A 785 -18.47 3.78 31.54
CA GLU A 785 -17.43 4.29 30.64
C GLU A 785 -16.46 5.26 31.33
N THR A 786 -15.38 5.60 30.66
CA THR A 786 -14.37 6.57 31.06
C THR A 786 -14.31 7.71 30.03
N GLU A 787 -13.52 8.75 30.26
CA GLU A 787 -13.31 9.81 29.26
C GLU A 787 -12.38 9.39 28.11
N ASP A 788 -11.86 8.16 28.12
CA ASP A 788 -11.06 7.60 27.04
C ASP A 788 -11.80 7.66 25.69
N THR A 789 -11.10 7.83 24.58
CA THR A 789 -11.74 8.01 23.27
C THR A 789 -11.35 6.95 22.24
N PHE A 790 -10.64 5.90 22.66
CA PHE A 790 -10.08 4.85 21.80
C PHE A 790 -11.12 4.24 20.85
N ILE A 791 -12.35 3.99 21.30
CA ILE A 791 -13.38 3.39 20.46
C ILE A 791 -13.80 4.27 19.27
N ALA A 792 -13.61 5.59 19.35
CA ALA A 792 -13.82 6.48 18.20
C ALA A 792 -12.70 6.33 17.16
N ASP A 793 -11.45 6.25 17.60
CA ASP A 793 -10.30 5.94 16.75
C ASP A 793 -10.41 4.52 16.15
N LEU A 794 -10.87 3.54 16.93
CA LEU A 794 -11.12 2.17 16.49
C LEU A 794 -12.19 2.12 15.40
N ALA A 795 -13.35 2.74 15.64
CA ALA A 795 -14.45 2.78 14.68
C ALA A 795 -14.03 3.42 13.36
N PHE A 796 -13.25 4.50 13.43
CA PHE A 796 -12.78 5.20 12.24
C PHE A 796 -11.66 4.43 11.52
N GLY A 797 -10.64 3.98 12.24
CA GLY A 797 -9.47 3.27 11.69
C GLY A 797 -9.85 1.94 11.03
N THR A 798 -10.83 1.23 11.59
CA THR A 798 -11.37 -0.02 11.02
C THR A 798 -12.51 0.19 10.02
N LYS A 799 -12.91 1.45 9.81
CA LYS A 799 -14.05 1.84 8.97
C LYS A 799 -15.32 1.04 9.33
N ALA A 800 -15.62 0.99 10.61
CA ALA A 800 -16.82 0.39 11.17
C ALA A 800 -18.09 0.96 10.52
N PHE A 801 -19.12 0.11 10.40
CA PHE A 801 -20.43 0.54 9.92
C PHE A 801 -21.02 1.64 10.82
N GLY A 802 -20.80 1.53 12.13
CA GLY A 802 -21.28 2.50 13.09
C GLY A 802 -20.47 2.59 14.38
N LEU A 803 -20.75 3.67 15.12
CA LEU A 803 -20.27 3.92 16.48
C LEU A 803 -21.48 4.12 17.40
N LYS A 804 -21.61 3.24 18.41
CA LYS A 804 -22.59 3.30 19.50
C LYS A 804 -21.92 3.84 20.76
N ALA A 805 -22.14 5.13 21.06
CA ALA A 805 -21.45 5.82 22.16
C ALA A 805 -22.39 6.49 23.18
N GLY A 806 -23.69 6.17 23.16
CA GLY A 806 -24.70 6.66 24.12
C GLY A 806 -25.26 8.04 23.77
N ALA A 807 -26.10 8.61 24.64
CA ALA A 807 -26.66 9.93 24.38
C ALA A 807 -25.61 11.04 24.54
N PRO A 808 -25.71 12.16 23.79
CA PRO A 808 -24.80 13.31 23.93
C PRO A 808 -25.12 14.17 25.17
N SER A 809 -25.33 13.55 26.33
CA SER A 809 -25.75 14.21 27.57
C SER A 809 -24.76 14.05 28.72
N ARG A 810 -23.87 13.06 28.68
CA ARG A 810 -22.85 12.83 29.70
C ARG A 810 -21.42 12.98 29.14
N PRO A 811 -20.45 13.51 29.93
CA PRO A 811 -19.10 13.84 29.43
C PRO A 811 -18.37 12.66 28.77
N GLU A 812 -18.46 11.47 29.36
CA GLU A 812 -17.80 10.26 28.86
C GLU A 812 -18.32 9.82 27.49
N ARG A 813 -19.57 10.18 27.14
CA ARG A 813 -20.20 9.90 25.84
C ARG A 813 -19.78 10.94 24.82
N VAL A 814 -19.90 12.21 25.23
CA VAL A 814 -19.53 13.38 24.41
C VAL A 814 -18.05 13.34 24.01
N ALA A 815 -17.16 12.81 24.86
CA ALA A 815 -15.75 12.64 24.55
C ALA A 815 -15.51 11.88 23.23
N LYS A 816 -16.26 10.80 22.97
CA LYS A 816 -16.10 9.98 21.75
C LYS A 816 -16.60 10.70 20.51
N TYR A 817 -17.76 11.35 20.62
CA TYR A 817 -18.31 12.14 19.52
C TYR A 817 -17.38 13.31 19.15
N ASN A 818 -16.84 14.01 20.15
CA ASN A 818 -15.87 15.08 19.92
C ASN A 818 -14.58 14.55 19.29
N ARG A 819 -14.08 13.39 19.74
CA ARG A 819 -12.93 12.73 19.12
C ARG A 819 -13.21 12.38 17.67
N LEU A 820 -14.35 11.77 17.37
CA LEU A 820 -14.73 11.41 16.00
C LEU A 820 -14.82 12.64 15.09
N LEU A 821 -15.42 13.74 15.57
CA LEU A 821 -15.44 15.02 14.85
C LEU A 821 -14.03 15.59 14.62
N ALA A 822 -13.11 15.43 15.58
CA ALA A 822 -11.74 15.89 15.45
C ALA A 822 -10.97 15.06 14.41
N ILE A 823 -11.13 13.73 14.43
CA ILE A 823 -10.55 12.81 13.45
C ILE A 823 -11.07 13.13 12.04
N TYR A 824 -12.38 13.33 11.88
CA TYR A 824 -12.99 13.64 10.59
C TYR A 824 -12.43 14.92 9.96
N LYS A 825 -12.08 15.93 10.77
CA LYS A 825 -11.48 17.19 10.30
C LYS A 825 -10.00 17.09 9.91
N GLN A 826 -9.33 15.98 10.25
CA GLN A 826 -7.92 15.75 9.92
C GLN A 826 -7.72 15.11 8.53
N GLN A 827 -8.80 14.64 7.89
CA GLN A 827 -8.77 14.02 6.56
C GLN A 827 -8.40 15.00 5.45
#